data_AF-A0A6V2C6J8-F1
#
_entry.id   AF-A0A6V2C6J8-F1
#
_cell.length_a   1.000
_cell.length_b   1.000
_cell.length_c   1.000
_cell.angle_alpha   90.00
_cell.angle_beta   90.00
_cell.angle_gamma   90.00
#
_symmetry.space_group_name_H-M   'P 1'
#
loop_
_entity.id
_entity.type
_entity.pdbx_description
1 polymer ?
#
loop_
_entity_poly.entity_id
_entity_poly.type
_entity_poly.pdbx_seq_one_letter_code
_entity_poly.pdbx_strand_id
1 'polypeptide(L)'
;MSVDGGESVTRYDPSSMARVDVGIEELGDDITMTDFSEYHISEIRKRARGKRIFISFISIFAIAGITLGIITGVSKSGTKTSRLSSKLSSKCSPNAVSTLNGFEDCKSVCAQAECCGLAKDDPGSCADERADTCEAFDTYCTVLSFDYDNNGKVEAREIVTVPPADLRINEVCEWDSLASGEGFFACENACKPGSCCYEVIETCLITNPEICDDYAACGILHVQQFVSVPPAVSNIAEICAPESLDDKDGYNMCKNACDPGECCLEPIEACRVENSDICSEYEVCKILHGTPKSHPSSIESQIVTKCNTNAFVGDDSQAQECKDLCQPAACCFTSNKDDSCNTPDNEAWCSQYAACQLLDHIGDDGINNNKEAQDVVQSACSDTSSKGLIACSNVCAPANCCFDGSLDCTETGMDNLRCSHYEACGILYDHDKNPNTTTKPNPVATESDQKSSLELAMHISNVCSNESIQTTEGSDDCLNLCEDNLCCFADDEEVNCLKDHGEKCVVYAACDNIVHGEYALKPEDTSSQTSNNIPVENPKSYNEELTEKCQQAKITTLEGFNECLDLCKAHLCCSTTDKRENCYNDHPNECDDYAPCAVLTAHSSSLSNAEDIVDGVCDVESIKTREGLNECQSVCGEHLCCFSPIGTKSNCVDTLGEECNKYHSCIHLTLATGGPVGIRKDEPNSISSLNESESEGFDYKIPEQDSLGFSCSEEHIAEAGETDCDNMCNERSCCFEEGVGNCKVTDKDFCVSAETFCSEDSS
;
A
#
# COMPACT_ATOMS: atom_id res chain seq x y z
N MET A 1 70.80 -10.93 -15.42
CA MET A 1 70.56 -9.83 -16.37
C MET A 1 69.77 -8.80 -15.59
N SER A 2 70.45 -7.71 -15.22
CA SER A 2 69.91 -6.59 -14.46
C SER A 2 69.25 -5.61 -15.42
N VAL A 3 68.08 -5.08 -15.06
CA VAL A 3 67.63 -3.76 -15.51
C VAL A 3 66.87 -3.11 -14.35
N ASP A 4 67.48 -2.09 -13.77
CA ASP A 4 66.87 -1.10 -12.89
C ASP A 4 65.97 -0.16 -13.70
N GLY A 5 64.86 0.26 -13.11
CA GLY A 5 64.00 1.34 -13.61
C GLY A 5 63.50 2.17 -12.44
N GLY A 6 64.22 3.23 -12.10
CA GLY A 6 63.79 4.23 -11.13
C GLY A 6 62.91 5.28 -11.79
N GLU A 7 61.84 5.67 -11.11
CA GLU A 7 61.05 6.85 -11.44
C GLU A 7 61.00 7.83 -10.28
N SER A 8 60.86 9.10 -10.68
CA SER A 8 61.29 10.31 -10.03
C SER A 8 60.24 10.91 -9.10
N VAL A 9 60.65 11.20 -7.88
CA VAL A 9 59.92 12.05 -6.92
C VAL A 9 60.06 13.51 -7.34
N THR A 10 58.94 14.18 -7.65
CA THR A 10 58.89 15.64 -7.77
C THR A 10 58.32 16.23 -6.48
N ARG A 11 59.15 17.04 -5.80
CA ARG A 11 58.75 17.90 -4.68
C ARG A 11 57.94 19.08 -5.23
N TYR A 12 56.73 19.25 -4.73
CA TYR A 12 56.00 20.52 -4.81
C TYR A 12 56.22 21.31 -3.51
N ASP A 13 56.56 22.59 -3.68
CA ASP A 13 56.87 23.57 -2.63
C ASP A 13 55.70 24.57 -2.55
N PRO A 14 54.92 24.63 -1.45
CA PRO A 14 53.84 25.60 -1.33
C PRO A 14 54.35 26.83 -0.57
N SER A 15 54.78 27.85 -1.31
CA SER A 15 55.03 29.18 -0.79
C SER A 15 54.78 30.23 -1.87
N SER A 16 53.53 30.71 -1.97
CA SER A 16 53.17 32.11 -2.32
C SER A 16 51.77 32.23 -2.93
N MET A 17 50.77 32.69 -2.17
CA MET A 17 49.66 33.55 -2.64
C MET A 17 49.16 34.35 -1.42
N ALA A 18 49.61 35.59 -1.24
CA ALA A 18 49.00 36.83 -1.75
C ALA A 18 47.64 37.16 -1.07
N ARG A 19 47.72 37.97 -0.01
CA ARG A 19 46.61 38.74 0.57
C ARG A 19 45.97 39.61 -0.51
N VAL A 20 44.66 39.49 -0.67
CA VAL A 20 43.82 40.47 -1.37
C VAL A 20 42.98 41.17 -0.30
N ASP A 21 43.39 42.39 0.04
CA ASP A 21 42.58 43.33 0.81
C ASP A 21 41.50 43.90 -0.12
N VAL A 22 40.23 43.65 0.19
CA VAL A 22 39.10 44.36 -0.44
C VAL A 22 38.59 45.41 0.54
N GLY A 23 38.77 46.67 0.15
CA GLY A 23 38.34 47.85 0.89
C GLY A 23 36.82 47.96 0.95
N ILE A 24 36.34 48.27 2.14
CA ILE A 24 34.98 48.68 2.46
C ILE A 24 34.84 50.15 2.07
N GLU A 25 33.99 50.47 1.10
CA GLU A 25 33.50 51.83 0.86
C GLU A 25 32.14 52.01 1.55
N GLU A 26 32.12 52.97 2.47
CA GLU A 26 30.95 53.53 3.13
C GLU A 26 30.09 54.30 2.12
N LEU A 27 28.78 54.03 2.10
CA LEU A 27 27.76 54.97 1.64
C LEU A 27 26.54 54.82 2.55
N GLY A 28 26.42 55.74 3.49
CA GLY A 28 25.19 55.97 4.23
C GLY A 28 24.19 56.75 3.37
N ASP A 29 22.92 56.55 3.66
CA ASP A 29 21.91 57.62 3.55
C ASP A 29 20.70 57.28 4.44
N ASP A 30 20.45 58.19 5.38
CA ASP A 30 19.23 58.38 6.15
C ASP A 30 18.09 58.76 5.20
N ILE A 31 17.00 57.97 5.13
CA ILE A 31 15.67 58.50 4.79
C ILE A 31 14.61 57.79 5.64
N THR A 32 14.14 58.50 6.67
CA THR A 32 12.89 58.24 7.37
C THR A 32 11.70 58.54 6.45
N MET A 33 10.79 57.58 6.27
CA MET A 33 9.55 57.77 5.52
C MET A 33 8.34 57.60 6.45
N THR A 34 8.06 58.66 7.21
CA THR A 34 6.71 58.99 7.70
C THR A 34 5.94 59.72 6.58
N ASP A 35 4.61 59.59 6.60
CA ASP A 35 3.61 60.18 5.70
C ASP A 35 3.28 59.40 4.42
N PHE A 36 2.20 58.59 4.50
CA PHE A 36 1.18 58.48 3.44
C PHE A 36 -0.16 58.06 4.07
N SER A 37 -0.76 58.97 4.84
CA SER A 37 -2.21 58.99 5.07
C SER A 37 -2.75 60.19 4.32
N GLU A 38 -3.58 59.98 3.28
CA GLU A 38 -4.58 60.92 2.73
C GLU A 38 -4.93 60.54 1.28
N TYR A 39 -5.81 59.55 1.08
CA TYR A 39 -6.75 59.57 -0.05
C TYR A 39 -7.90 58.59 0.21
N HIS A 40 -9.15 59.04 -0.03
CA HIS A 40 -10.44 58.36 0.17
C HIS A 40 -11.22 58.58 1.47
N ILE A 41 -11.50 59.84 1.85
CA ILE A 41 -12.80 60.19 2.46
C ILE A 41 -13.30 61.53 1.89
N SER A 42 -14.07 61.52 0.80
CA SER A 42 -14.92 62.66 0.43
C SER A 42 -16.13 62.24 -0.42
N GLU A 43 -17.24 61.85 0.22
CA GLU A 43 -18.61 61.97 -0.35
C GLU A 43 -19.72 61.65 0.70
N ILE A 44 -19.53 62.02 1.97
CA ILE A 44 -20.61 61.91 2.98
C ILE A 44 -20.70 63.19 3.81
N ARG A 45 -21.25 64.28 3.23
CA ARG A 45 -21.77 65.41 4.04
C ARG A 45 -22.74 66.40 3.37
N LYS A 46 -23.54 66.00 2.35
CA LYS A 46 -24.51 66.92 1.71
C LYS A 46 -26.00 66.53 1.69
N ARG A 47 -26.48 65.61 2.52
CA ARG A 47 -27.94 65.30 2.58
C ARG A 47 -28.52 65.22 4.00
N ALA A 48 -28.50 66.34 4.73
CA ALA A 48 -29.11 66.43 6.07
C ALA A 48 -30.25 67.46 6.21
N ARG A 49 -30.88 67.95 5.13
CA ARG A 49 -32.02 68.91 5.24
C ARG A 49 -33.23 68.64 4.32
N GLY A 50 -33.50 67.37 4.00
CA GLY A 50 -34.66 66.98 3.18
C GLY A 50 -35.57 65.90 3.78
N LYS A 51 -35.39 65.51 5.04
CA LYS A 51 -35.97 64.28 5.61
C LYS A 51 -37.23 64.47 6.48
N ARG A 52 -37.87 65.65 6.47
CA ARG A 52 -39.10 65.90 7.27
C ARG A 52 -40.41 65.94 6.46
N ILE A 53 -40.37 65.92 5.13
CA ILE A 53 -41.59 65.90 4.29
C ILE A 53 -41.90 64.50 3.75
N PHE A 54 -40.91 63.59 3.69
CA PHE A 54 -41.09 62.26 3.09
C PHE A 54 -41.79 61.23 3.98
N ILE A 55 -41.74 61.39 5.31
CA ILE A 55 -42.32 60.42 6.27
C ILE A 55 -43.85 60.54 6.37
N SER A 56 -44.43 61.68 5.95
CA SER A 56 -45.89 61.89 5.99
C SER A 56 -46.62 61.32 4.78
N PHE A 57 -45.94 61.02 3.67
CA PHE A 57 -46.56 60.44 2.48
C PHE A 57 -46.62 58.90 2.54
N ILE A 58 -45.62 58.25 3.16
CA ILE A 58 -45.56 56.78 3.25
C ILE A 58 -46.68 56.21 4.15
N SER A 59 -47.12 56.97 5.15
CA SER A 59 -48.20 56.55 6.06
C SER A 59 -49.59 56.56 5.41
N ILE A 60 -49.82 57.37 4.37
CA ILE A 60 -51.09 57.43 3.64
C ILE A 60 -51.19 56.29 2.60
N PHE A 61 -50.07 55.91 1.98
CA PHE A 61 -50.04 54.80 1.02
C PHE A 61 -50.09 53.40 1.69
N ALA A 62 -49.55 53.26 2.90
CA ALA A 62 -49.61 51.99 3.63
C ALA A 62 -51.05 51.59 4.02
N ILE A 63 -51.92 52.57 4.33
CA ILE A 63 -53.31 52.29 4.74
C ILE A 63 -54.20 51.95 3.53
N ALA A 64 -53.94 52.55 2.36
CA ALA A 64 -54.68 52.25 1.12
C ALA A 64 -54.30 50.89 0.50
N GLY A 65 -53.05 50.44 0.67
CA GLY A 65 -52.58 49.15 0.16
C GLY A 65 -53.17 47.94 0.90
N ILE A 66 -53.41 48.07 2.21
CA ILE A 66 -53.93 46.96 3.04
C ILE A 66 -55.40 46.68 2.74
N THR A 67 -56.20 47.68 2.33
CA THR A 67 -57.61 47.48 1.99
C THR A 67 -57.86 46.86 0.60
N LEU A 68 -56.87 46.88 -0.31
CA LEU A 68 -56.99 46.26 -1.65
C LEU A 68 -56.42 44.84 -1.72
N GLY A 69 -55.61 44.41 -0.75
CA GLY A 69 -55.00 43.08 -0.72
C GLY A 69 -55.93 41.93 -0.27
N ILE A 70 -57.09 42.23 0.30
CA ILE A 70 -57.98 41.20 0.89
C ILE A 70 -58.97 40.61 -0.15
N ILE A 71 -59.10 41.17 -1.36
CA ILE A 71 -60.17 40.77 -2.31
C ILE A 71 -59.70 39.84 -3.46
N THR A 72 -58.39 39.57 -3.66
CA THR A 72 -57.91 38.76 -4.81
C THR A 72 -57.07 37.53 -4.45
N GLY A 73 -57.34 36.90 -3.31
CA GLY A 73 -56.68 35.65 -2.91
C GLY A 73 -57.41 34.40 -3.39
N VAL A 74 -57.34 34.06 -4.69
CA VAL A 74 -57.66 32.71 -5.19
C VAL A 74 -56.72 32.33 -6.35
N SER A 75 -55.90 31.29 -6.08
CA SER A 75 -55.25 30.33 -6.98
C SER A 75 -54.43 30.80 -8.21
N LYS A 76 -53.10 30.71 -8.09
CA LYS A 76 -52.16 30.37 -9.19
C LYS A 76 -50.77 30.00 -8.62
N SER A 77 -50.57 28.74 -8.19
CA SER A 77 -49.22 28.23 -7.80
C SER A 77 -48.60 27.24 -8.81
N GLY A 78 -49.24 26.94 -9.94
CA GLY A 78 -48.83 25.84 -10.82
C GLY A 78 -47.77 26.11 -11.90
N THR A 79 -47.07 27.26 -11.93
CA THR A 79 -46.19 27.62 -13.08
C THR A 79 -44.69 27.67 -12.80
N LYS A 80 -44.23 27.47 -11.55
CA LYS A 80 -42.79 27.55 -11.22
C LYS A 80 -42.06 26.21 -11.36
N THR A 81 -42.69 25.10 -10.97
CA THR A 81 -42.08 23.76 -10.98
C THR A 81 -41.75 23.27 -12.39
N SER A 82 -42.64 23.51 -13.36
CA SER A 82 -42.43 23.11 -14.77
C SER A 82 -41.19 23.74 -15.44
N ARG A 83 -40.78 24.96 -15.04
CA ARG A 83 -39.57 25.58 -15.59
C ARG A 83 -38.28 25.00 -15.00
N LEU A 84 -38.33 24.56 -13.75
CA LEU A 84 -37.18 23.98 -13.08
C LEU A 84 -36.88 22.58 -13.63
N SER A 85 -37.90 21.73 -13.76
CA SER A 85 -37.75 20.39 -14.35
C SER A 85 -37.20 20.43 -15.79
N SER A 86 -37.65 21.40 -16.61
CA SER A 86 -37.10 21.56 -17.98
C SER A 86 -35.64 22.01 -18.01
N LYS A 87 -35.18 22.76 -17.00
CA LYS A 87 -33.79 23.21 -16.92
C LYS A 87 -32.90 22.05 -16.45
N LEU A 88 -33.33 21.34 -15.40
CA LEU A 88 -32.68 20.14 -14.88
C LEU A 88 -32.57 19.06 -15.96
N SER A 89 -33.67 18.72 -16.64
CA SER A 89 -33.67 17.69 -17.69
C SER A 89 -32.75 18.02 -18.87
N SER A 90 -32.53 19.31 -19.16
CA SER A 90 -31.65 19.74 -20.25
C SER A 90 -30.16 19.78 -19.89
N LYS A 91 -29.85 19.93 -18.60
CA LYS A 91 -28.47 20.05 -18.10
C LYS A 91 -27.95 18.73 -17.54
N CYS A 92 -28.83 17.90 -17.00
CA CYS A 92 -28.52 16.64 -16.34
C CYS A 92 -29.06 15.40 -17.08
N SER A 93 -29.44 15.53 -18.36
CA SER A 93 -29.72 14.33 -19.16
C SER A 93 -28.44 13.49 -19.31
N PRO A 94 -28.54 12.16 -19.48
CA PRO A 94 -27.37 11.29 -19.74
C PRO A 94 -26.44 11.82 -20.84
N ASN A 95 -27.01 12.32 -21.94
CA ASN A 95 -26.25 12.88 -23.06
C ASN A 95 -25.58 14.23 -22.77
N ALA A 96 -26.01 14.94 -21.73
CA ALA A 96 -25.41 16.21 -21.33
C ALA A 96 -24.22 15.94 -20.40
N VAL A 97 -24.41 15.06 -19.41
CA VAL A 97 -23.36 14.70 -18.44
C VAL A 97 -22.21 13.88 -19.05
N SER A 98 -22.41 13.25 -20.21
CA SER A 98 -21.34 12.56 -20.95
C SER A 98 -20.27 13.49 -21.55
N THR A 99 -20.36 14.79 -21.30
CA THR A 99 -19.34 15.78 -21.70
C THR A 99 -18.89 16.53 -20.46
N LEU A 100 -17.59 16.81 -20.32
CA LEU A 100 -17.03 17.54 -19.16
C LEU A 100 -17.81 18.83 -18.84
N ASN A 101 -18.14 19.63 -19.87
CA ASN A 101 -18.91 20.86 -19.70
C ASN A 101 -20.35 20.63 -19.25
N GLY A 102 -21.00 19.56 -19.72
CA GLY A 102 -22.36 19.23 -19.33
C GLY A 102 -22.44 18.58 -17.95
N PHE A 103 -21.39 17.85 -17.53
CA PHE A 103 -21.21 17.41 -16.15
C PHE A 103 -21.09 18.60 -15.19
N GLU A 104 -20.19 19.56 -15.47
CA GLU A 104 -20.03 20.78 -14.66
C GLU A 104 -21.31 21.64 -14.62
N ASP A 105 -22.01 21.75 -15.75
CA ASP A 105 -23.32 22.41 -15.80
C ASP A 105 -24.38 21.70 -14.95
N CYS A 106 -24.38 20.37 -14.94
CA CYS A 106 -25.29 19.59 -14.10
C CYS A 106 -24.94 19.75 -12.62
N LYS A 107 -23.66 19.61 -12.26
CA LYS A 107 -23.12 19.80 -10.91
C LYS A 107 -23.49 21.17 -10.34
N SER A 108 -23.28 22.24 -11.11
CA SER A 108 -23.64 23.61 -10.72
C SER A 108 -25.15 23.82 -10.48
N VAL A 109 -25.99 23.12 -11.24
CA VAL A 109 -27.45 23.21 -11.06
C VAL A 109 -27.91 22.37 -9.86
N CYS A 110 -27.33 21.19 -9.66
CA CYS A 110 -27.69 20.26 -8.58
C CYS A 110 -27.17 20.69 -7.21
N ALA A 111 -26.05 21.42 -7.13
CA ALA A 111 -25.55 22.01 -5.87
C ALA A 111 -26.56 22.96 -5.19
N GLN A 112 -27.50 23.54 -5.95
CA GLN A 112 -28.57 24.38 -5.39
C GLN A 112 -29.62 23.58 -4.59
N ALA A 113 -29.54 22.24 -4.61
CA ALA A 113 -30.44 21.32 -3.95
C ALA A 113 -29.76 20.43 -2.90
N GLU A 114 -28.56 20.78 -2.45
CA GLU A 114 -27.87 20.07 -1.35
C GLU A 114 -28.77 19.89 -0.12
N CYS A 115 -29.58 20.90 0.21
CA CYS A 115 -30.54 20.83 1.31
C CYS A 115 -31.65 19.75 1.13
N CYS A 116 -31.82 19.18 -0.07
CA CYS A 116 -32.81 18.15 -0.34
C CYS A 116 -32.34 16.74 0.03
N GLY A 117 -31.04 16.49 0.11
CA GLY A 117 -30.49 15.19 0.51
C GLY A 117 -30.22 15.05 2.01
N LEU A 118 -30.31 16.14 2.77
CA LEU A 118 -30.21 16.13 4.23
C LEU A 118 -31.47 15.50 4.87
N ALA A 119 -31.27 14.74 5.95
CA ALA A 119 -32.35 14.14 6.74
C ALA A 119 -33.39 15.20 7.17
N LYS A 120 -34.67 14.82 7.24
CA LYS A 120 -35.78 15.79 7.47
C LYS A 120 -35.68 16.56 8.78
N ASP A 121 -35.03 15.97 9.78
CA ASP A 121 -34.77 16.54 11.08
C ASP A 121 -33.49 17.39 11.14
N ASP A 122 -32.69 17.40 10.08
CA ASP A 122 -31.51 18.25 9.96
C ASP A 122 -31.95 19.73 9.79
N PRO A 123 -31.42 20.67 10.59
CA PRO A 123 -31.79 22.08 10.52
C PRO A 123 -31.39 22.79 9.21
N GLY A 124 -30.52 22.18 8.39
CA GLY A 124 -30.20 22.59 7.03
C GLY A 124 -31.10 21.98 5.95
N SER A 125 -31.96 21.01 6.29
CA SER A 125 -32.82 20.33 5.33
C SER A 125 -33.95 21.24 4.82
N CYS A 126 -34.16 21.21 3.50
CA CYS A 126 -35.30 21.86 2.86
C CYS A 126 -36.34 20.85 2.36
N ALA A 127 -36.17 19.57 2.69
CA ALA A 127 -37.01 18.47 2.22
C ALA A 127 -38.50 18.68 2.55
N ASP A 128 -38.82 19.18 3.75
CA ASP A 128 -40.20 19.40 4.17
C ASP A 128 -40.78 20.75 3.68
N GLU A 129 -39.96 21.80 3.58
CA GLU A 129 -40.42 23.12 3.10
C GLU A 129 -40.59 23.18 1.57
N ARG A 130 -39.90 22.31 0.84
CA ARG A 130 -39.81 22.35 -0.63
C ARG A 130 -39.91 20.97 -1.28
N ALA A 131 -40.78 20.09 -0.77
CA ALA A 131 -40.98 18.73 -1.27
C ALA A 131 -41.07 18.63 -2.81
N ASP A 132 -41.94 19.43 -3.46
CA ASP A 132 -42.09 19.44 -4.93
C ASP A 132 -40.81 19.84 -5.69
N THR A 133 -39.94 20.63 -5.05
CA THR A 133 -38.65 21.05 -5.62
C THR A 133 -37.62 19.94 -5.44
N CYS A 134 -37.55 19.35 -4.26
CA CYS A 134 -36.65 18.25 -3.96
C CYS A 134 -36.94 17.00 -4.79
N GLU A 135 -38.21 16.68 -5.05
CA GLU A 135 -38.59 15.59 -5.97
C GLU A 135 -38.06 15.80 -7.39
N ALA A 136 -38.09 17.05 -7.89
CA ALA A 136 -37.54 17.36 -9.20
C ALA A 136 -36.01 17.25 -9.24
N PHE A 137 -35.31 17.60 -8.15
CA PHE A 137 -33.87 17.42 -8.07
C PHE A 137 -33.48 15.95 -7.95
N ASP A 138 -34.16 15.17 -7.11
CA ASP A 138 -33.95 13.73 -6.97
C ASP A 138 -34.11 12.99 -8.32
N THR A 139 -35.12 13.37 -9.09
CA THR A 139 -35.38 12.79 -10.42
C THR A 139 -34.23 13.01 -11.43
N TYR A 140 -33.51 14.13 -11.35
CA TYR A 140 -32.55 14.54 -12.40
C TYR A 140 -31.09 14.63 -11.93
N CYS A 141 -30.84 14.77 -10.63
CA CYS A 141 -29.51 14.92 -10.04
C CYS A 141 -28.97 13.65 -9.42
N THR A 142 -29.74 12.56 -9.39
CA THR A 142 -29.29 11.21 -9.00
C THR A 142 -28.18 10.66 -9.91
N VAL A 143 -27.98 11.27 -11.09
CA VAL A 143 -26.83 11.01 -11.96
C VAL A 143 -25.51 11.57 -11.42
N LEU A 144 -25.55 12.32 -10.32
CA LEU A 144 -24.38 12.75 -9.56
C LEU A 144 -24.51 12.10 -8.19
N SER A 145 -23.63 11.16 -7.85
CA SER A 145 -23.57 10.70 -6.46
C SER A 145 -22.93 11.81 -5.64
N PHE A 146 -23.61 12.18 -4.56
CA PHE A 146 -23.15 13.19 -3.62
C PHE A 146 -22.77 12.45 -2.34
N ASP A 147 -21.47 12.40 -2.04
CA ASP A 147 -21.00 11.95 -0.74
C ASP A 147 -21.04 13.14 0.21
N TYR A 148 -21.59 12.92 1.41
CA TYR A 148 -21.64 13.91 2.48
C TYR A 148 -20.48 13.61 3.41
N ASP A 149 -19.51 14.52 3.51
CA ASP A 149 -18.48 14.40 4.53
C ASP A 149 -19.05 14.69 5.93
N ASN A 150 -18.29 14.35 6.98
CA ASN A 150 -18.66 14.59 8.37
C ASN A 150 -18.80 16.10 8.73
N ASN A 151 -18.49 17.00 7.80
CA ASN A 151 -18.60 18.44 7.93
C ASN A 151 -19.80 19.04 7.16
N GLY A 152 -20.60 18.19 6.48
CA GLY A 152 -21.74 18.63 5.67
C GLY A 152 -21.35 19.30 4.36
N LYS A 153 -20.09 19.15 3.91
CA LYS A 153 -19.62 19.59 2.60
C LYS A 153 -19.90 18.46 1.60
N VAL A 154 -20.52 18.84 0.50
CA VAL A 154 -20.94 17.91 -0.55
C VAL A 154 -19.94 17.99 -1.71
N GLU A 155 -19.25 16.89 -2.01
CA GLU A 155 -18.45 16.77 -3.22
C GLU A 155 -19.13 15.80 -4.19
N ALA A 156 -19.45 16.29 -5.39
CA ALA A 156 -20.01 15.44 -6.44
C ALA A 156 -18.91 14.53 -6.97
N ARG A 157 -19.08 13.21 -6.82
CA ARG A 157 -18.15 12.22 -7.35
C ARG A 157 -18.35 12.10 -8.86
N GLU A 158 -17.26 12.06 -9.61
CA GLU A 158 -17.29 11.79 -11.04
C GLU A 158 -17.72 10.34 -11.25
N ILE A 159 -18.90 10.13 -11.85
CA ILE A 159 -19.26 8.79 -12.33
C ILE A 159 -18.33 8.50 -13.50
N VAL A 160 -17.40 7.56 -13.30
CA VAL A 160 -16.52 7.07 -14.35
C VAL A 160 -17.38 6.40 -15.41
N THR A 161 -17.60 7.09 -16.53
CA THR A 161 -18.29 6.50 -17.68
C THR A 161 -17.29 5.74 -18.52
N VAL A 162 -17.45 4.43 -18.62
CA VAL A 162 -16.62 3.57 -19.48
C VAL A 162 -17.21 3.60 -20.90
N PRO A 163 -16.44 3.94 -21.94
CA PRO A 163 -16.92 3.80 -23.32
C PRO A 163 -17.09 2.33 -23.69
N PRO A 164 -17.96 1.97 -24.66
CA PRO A 164 -18.06 0.60 -25.16
C PRO A 164 -16.72 0.09 -25.70
N ALA A 165 -16.42 -1.19 -25.49
CA ALA A 165 -15.19 -1.80 -25.98
C ALA A 165 -15.13 -1.82 -27.52
N ASP A 166 -13.90 -1.85 -28.07
CA ASP A 166 -13.71 -2.12 -29.50
C ASP A 166 -14.21 -3.54 -29.81
N LEU A 167 -14.97 -3.71 -30.90
CA LEU A 167 -15.48 -5.03 -31.33
C LEU A 167 -14.36 -6.05 -31.59
N ARG A 168 -13.11 -5.59 -31.74
CA ARG A 168 -11.93 -6.43 -31.94
C ARG A 168 -11.12 -6.68 -30.67
N ILE A 169 -11.56 -6.22 -29.50
CA ILE A 169 -10.80 -6.36 -28.26
C ILE A 169 -10.44 -7.82 -27.95
N ASN A 170 -11.35 -8.77 -28.23
CA ASN A 170 -11.11 -10.20 -28.08
C ASN A 170 -10.05 -10.77 -29.06
N GLU A 171 -9.99 -10.24 -30.28
CA GLU A 171 -9.02 -10.67 -31.32
C GLU A 171 -7.63 -10.09 -31.03
N VAL A 172 -7.59 -8.83 -30.59
CA VAL A 172 -6.34 -8.11 -30.31
C VAL A 172 -5.70 -8.59 -29.00
N CYS A 173 -6.51 -8.98 -28.02
CA CYS A 173 -6.06 -9.48 -26.72
C CYS A 173 -6.05 -11.02 -26.62
N GLU A 174 -6.09 -11.73 -27.75
CA GLU A 174 -5.88 -13.18 -27.78
C GLU A 174 -4.40 -13.51 -27.50
N TRP A 175 -4.13 -14.63 -26.81
CA TRP A 175 -2.77 -15.05 -26.43
C TRP A 175 -1.77 -15.04 -27.59
N ASP A 176 -2.20 -15.47 -28.78
CA ASP A 176 -1.35 -15.49 -29.98
C ASP A 176 -0.95 -14.09 -30.46
N SER A 177 -1.82 -13.11 -30.29
CA SER A 177 -1.54 -11.70 -30.63
C SER A 177 -0.52 -11.11 -29.65
N LEU A 178 -0.61 -11.46 -28.37
CA LEU A 178 0.27 -10.97 -27.30
C LEU A 178 1.72 -11.50 -27.38
N ALA A 179 1.94 -12.62 -28.09
CA ALA A 179 3.28 -13.17 -28.29
C ALA A 179 4.26 -12.22 -29.01
N SER A 180 3.72 -11.19 -29.67
CA SER A 180 4.52 -10.12 -30.28
C SER A 180 4.38 -8.82 -29.49
N GLY A 181 5.46 -8.05 -29.38
CA GLY A 181 5.39 -6.72 -28.74
C GLY A 181 4.37 -5.80 -29.41
N GLU A 182 4.18 -5.90 -30.73
CA GLU A 182 3.15 -5.13 -31.46
C GLU A 182 1.73 -5.49 -31.04
N GLY A 183 1.42 -6.78 -30.89
CA GLY A 183 0.10 -7.21 -30.44
C GLY A 183 -0.15 -6.96 -28.95
N PHE A 184 0.89 -7.02 -28.10
CA PHE A 184 0.80 -6.55 -26.72
C PHE A 184 0.39 -5.07 -26.64
N PHE A 185 1.12 -4.19 -27.35
CA PHE A 185 0.77 -2.77 -27.40
C PHE A 185 -0.60 -2.50 -28.02
N ALA A 186 -1.02 -3.30 -29.01
CA ALA A 186 -2.35 -3.18 -29.59
C ALA A 186 -3.45 -3.53 -28.56
N CYS A 187 -3.25 -4.58 -27.76
CA CYS A 187 -4.17 -4.98 -26.70
C CYS A 187 -4.22 -3.91 -25.60
N GLU A 188 -3.07 -3.46 -25.11
CA GLU A 188 -2.98 -2.40 -24.10
C GLU A 188 -3.74 -1.13 -24.53
N ASN A 189 -3.56 -0.69 -25.78
CA ASN A 189 -4.27 0.48 -26.29
C ASN A 189 -5.78 0.27 -26.45
N ALA A 190 -6.22 -0.94 -26.82
CA ALA A 190 -7.64 -1.28 -26.92
C ALA A 190 -8.31 -1.34 -25.53
N CYS A 191 -7.56 -1.75 -24.51
CA CYS A 191 -8.02 -1.91 -23.14
C CYS A 191 -8.01 -0.62 -22.32
N LYS A 192 -7.10 0.31 -22.64
CA LYS A 192 -6.93 1.58 -21.93
C LYS A 192 -8.22 2.36 -21.61
N PRO A 193 -9.23 2.46 -22.50
CA PRO A 193 -10.46 3.18 -22.17
C PRO A 193 -11.34 2.51 -21.10
N GLY A 194 -11.14 1.22 -20.85
CA GLY A 194 -11.82 0.44 -19.81
C GLY A 194 -10.88 -0.05 -18.71
N SER A 195 -9.77 0.64 -18.46
CA SER A 195 -8.78 0.22 -17.46
C SER A 195 -9.36 -0.05 -16.08
N CYS A 196 -10.32 0.78 -15.68
CA CYS A 196 -11.05 0.63 -14.42
C CYS A 196 -11.88 -0.68 -14.31
N CYS A 197 -12.16 -1.38 -15.42
CA CYS A 197 -12.90 -2.64 -15.42
C CYS A 197 -12.03 -3.86 -15.09
N TYR A 198 -10.70 -3.74 -15.16
CA TYR A 198 -9.77 -4.84 -14.90
C TYR A 198 -8.64 -4.47 -13.93
N GLU A 199 -8.49 -3.21 -13.57
CA GLU A 199 -7.71 -2.77 -12.40
C GLU A 199 -8.48 -3.02 -11.09
N VAL A 200 -7.78 -3.07 -9.96
CA VAL A 200 -8.33 -3.34 -8.61
C VAL A 200 -9.14 -2.14 -8.06
N ILE A 201 -9.90 -1.46 -8.92
CA ILE A 201 -10.76 -0.33 -8.57
C ILE A 201 -12.22 -0.81 -8.62
N GLU A 202 -12.74 -1.27 -7.49
CA GLU A 202 -14.07 -1.89 -7.38
C GLU A 202 -15.22 -1.00 -7.89
N THR A 203 -15.03 0.33 -7.89
CA THR A 203 -16.08 1.29 -8.27
C THR A 203 -16.53 1.13 -9.73
N CYS A 204 -15.64 0.81 -10.68
CA CYS A 204 -16.03 0.73 -12.10
C CYS A 204 -16.83 -0.53 -12.41
N LEU A 205 -16.43 -1.67 -11.85
CA LEU A 205 -17.08 -2.95 -12.01
C LEU A 205 -18.54 -2.89 -11.48
N ILE A 206 -18.74 -2.19 -10.37
CA ILE A 206 -20.07 -2.01 -9.75
C ILE A 206 -20.94 -1.05 -10.56
N THR A 207 -20.36 0.04 -11.08
CA THR A 207 -21.13 1.10 -11.76
C THR A 207 -21.40 0.81 -13.24
N ASN A 208 -20.57 0.01 -13.90
CA ASN A 208 -20.67 -0.28 -15.33
C ASN A 208 -20.56 -1.80 -15.66
N PRO A 209 -21.30 -2.70 -14.99
CA PRO A 209 -21.10 -4.14 -15.13
C PRO A 209 -21.26 -4.64 -16.58
N GLU A 210 -22.29 -4.16 -17.30
CA GLU A 210 -22.53 -4.57 -18.70
C GLU A 210 -21.41 -4.13 -19.65
N ILE A 211 -20.75 -3.00 -19.37
CA ILE A 211 -19.66 -2.49 -20.22
C ILE A 211 -18.35 -3.18 -19.83
N CYS A 212 -18.13 -3.46 -18.55
CA CYS A 212 -16.95 -4.17 -18.08
C CYS A 212 -16.89 -5.62 -18.58
N ASP A 213 -18.04 -6.27 -18.82
CA ASP A 213 -18.10 -7.57 -19.49
C ASP A 213 -17.49 -7.51 -20.91
N ASP A 214 -17.69 -6.41 -21.64
CA ASP A 214 -17.09 -6.21 -22.97
C ASP A 214 -15.56 -6.01 -22.90
N TYR A 215 -15.01 -5.63 -21.73
CA TYR A 215 -13.58 -5.50 -21.48
C TYR A 215 -12.95 -6.76 -20.85
N ALA A 216 -13.69 -7.86 -20.67
CA ALA A 216 -13.19 -9.05 -19.97
C ALA A 216 -11.89 -9.63 -20.59
N ALA A 217 -11.70 -9.53 -21.92
CA ALA A 217 -10.46 -9.97 -22.57
C ALA A 217 -9.22 -9.17 -22.14
N CYS A 218 -9.39 -7.94 -21.68
CA CYS A 218 -8.31 -7.13 -21.12
C CYS A 218 -7.80 -7.63 -19.78
N GLY A 219 -8.56 -8.52 -19.12
CA GLY A 219 -8.10 -9.23 -17.94
C GLY A 219 -6.74 -9.89 -18.16
N ILE A 220 -6.39 -10.31 -19.38
CA ILE A 220 -5.08 -10.89 -19.71
C ILE A 220 -3.88 -9.96 -19.46
N LEU A 221 -4.09 -8.65 -19.48
CA LEU A 221 -3.06 -7.66 -19.15
C LEU A 221 -2.82 -7.58 -17.63
N HIS A 222 -3.77 -8.09 -16.83
CA HIS A 222 -3.83 -7.93 -15.38
C HIS A 222 -3.91 -9.24 -14.60
N VAL A 223 -4.21 -10.37 -15.26
CA VAL A 223 -3.79 -11.71 -14.83
C VAL A 223 -2.30 -11.56 -14.71
N GLN A 224 -1.81 -11.57 -13.45
CA GLN A 224 -0.40 -11.53 -13.15
C GLN A 224 0.29 -12.36 -14.21
N GLN A 225 1.13 -11.68 -14.99
CA GLN A 225 1.92 -12.33 -16.02
C GLN A 225 2.31 -13.69 -15.47
N PHE A 226 2.02 -14.77 -16.19
CA PHE A 226 2.87 -15.94 -16.04
C PHE A 226 4.27 -15.41 -16.35
N VAL A 227 4.98 -14.92 -15.32
CA VAL A 227 6.27 -14.30 -15.46
C VAL A 227 7.14 -15.50 -15.78
N SER A 228 7.27 -15.80 -17.07
CA SER A 228 8.23 -16.78 -17.54
C SER A 228 9.59 -16.18 -17.25
N VAL A 229 10.15 -16.52 -16.10
CA VAL A 229 11.49 -16.04 -15.70
C VAL A 229 12.48 -16.68 -16.66
N PRO A 230 13.29 -15.90 -17.41
CA PRO A 230 14.31 -16.49 -18.27
C PRO A 230 15.37 -17.19 -17.40
N PRO A 231 16.00 -18.29 -17.88
CA PRO A 231 17.10 -18.93 -17.17
C PRO A 231 18.18 -17.93 -16.77
N ALA A 232 18.77 -18.10 -15.59
CA ALA A 232 19.82 -17.20 -15.15
C ALA A 232 21.03 -17.30 -16.09
N VAL A 233 21.79 -16.21 -16.21
CA VAL A 233 23.08 -16.28 -16.91
C VAL A 233 23.98 -17.31 -16.20
N SER A 234 24.65 -18.17 -16.97
CA SER A 234 25.35 -19.34 -16.41
C SER A 234 26.49 -19.03 -15.43
N ASN A 235 26.93 -17.77 -15.39
CA ASN A 235 27.95 -17.25 -14.48
C ASN A 235 27.39 -16.25 -13.46
N ILE A 236 26.06 -16.23 -13.20
CA ILE A 236 25.44 -15.31 -12.24
C ILE A 236 26.08 -15.40 -10.85
N ALA A 237 26.50 -16.60 -10.44
CA ALA A 237 27.19 -16.81 -9.17
C ALA A 237 28.61 -16.19 -9.10
N GLU A 238 29.30 -16.07 -10.23
CA GLU A 238 30.61 -15.41 -10.33
C GLU A 238 30.45 -13.89 -10.44
N ILE A 239 29.45 -13.44 -11.21
CA ILE A 239 29.10 -12.02 -11.35
C ILE A 239 28.65 -11.44 -10.00
N CYS A 240 27.85 -12.18 -9.24
CA CYS A 240 27.33 -11.78 -7.93
C CYS A 240 28.15 -12.31 -6.76
N ALA A 241 29.37 -12.80 -6.99
CA ALA A 241 30.27 -13.18 -5.91
C ALA A 241 30.65 -11.92 -5.09
N PRO A 242 30.85 -12.03 -3.76
CA PRO A 242 31.20 -10.88 -2.92
C PRO A 242 32.38 -10.06 -3.46
N GLU A 243 33.42 -10.73 -3.98
CA GLU A 243 34.58 -10.08 -4.59
C GLU A 243 34.27 -9.26 -5.85
N SER A 244 33.20 -9.61 -6.57
CA SER A 244 32.73 -8.87 -7.74
C SER A 244 31.86 -7.67 -7.32
N LEU A 245 31.32 -7.65 -6.10
CA LEU A 245 30.52 -6.52 -5.60
C LEU A 245 31.35 -5.42 -4.93
N ASP A 246 32.67 -5.64 -4.76
CA ASP A 246 33.59 -4.68 -4.15
C ASP A 246 33.82 -3.43 -5.01
N ASP A 247 33.45 -3.48 -6.30
CA ASP A 247 33.49 -2.34 -7.20
C ASP A 247 32.16 -2.06 -7.89
N LYS A 248 32.00 -0.81 -8.31
CA LYS A 248 30.76 -0.30 -8.93
C LYS A 248 30.40 -1.07 -10.20
N ASP A 249 31.38 -1.50 -10.99
CA ASP A 249 31.10 -2.16 -12.25
C ASP A 249 30.55 -3.57 -12.00
N GLY A 250 31.16 -4.31 -11.07
CA GLY A 250 30.68 -5.65 -10.74
C GLY A 250 29.36 -5.67 -9.95
N TYR A 251 29.07 -4.68 -9.10
CA TYR A 251 27.71 -4.48 -8.55
C TYR A 251 26.67 -4.30 -9.66
N ASN A 252 26.94 -3.41 -10.62
CA ASN A 252 26.03 -3.18 -11.75
C ASN A 252 25.89 -4.41 -12.65
N MET A 253 26.97 -5.17 -12.85
CA MET A 253 26.90 -6.43 -13.58
C MET A 253 26.02 -7.45 -12.86
N CYS A 254 26.13 -7.55 -11.53
CA CYS A 254 25.26 -8.43 -10.74
C CYS A 254 23.80 -7.99 -10.82
N LYS A 255 23.52 -6.69 -10.61
CA LYS A 255 22.18 -6.13 -10.75
C LYS A 255 21.56 -6.47 -12.12
N ASN A 256 22.25 -6.14 -13.21
CA ASN A 256 21.76 -6.43 -14.56
C ASN A 256 21.58 -7.93 -14.84
N ALA A 257 22.37 -8.80 -14.21
CA ALA A 257 22.22 -10.24 -14.32
C ALA A 257 21.02 -10.78 -13.53
N CYS A 258 20.59 -10.04 -12.50
CA CYS A 258 19.51 -10.39 -11.59
C CYS A 258 18.15 -9.78 -11.97
N ASP A 259 18.13 -8.63 -12.67
CA ASP A 259 16.91 -7.94 -13.09
C ASP A 259 15.87 -8.86 -13.76
N PRO A 260 16.23 -9.81 -14.66
CA PRO A 260 15.24 -10.67 -15.29
C PRO A 260 14.53 -11.65 -14.33
N GLY A 261 15.09 -11.88 -13.15
CA GLY A 261 14.55 -12.76 -12.10
C GLY A 261 14.16 -12.01 -10.83
N GLU A 262 13.91 -10.70 -10.91
CA GLU A 262 13.54 -9.87 -9.75
C GLU A 262 12.33 -10.42 -8.99
N CYS A 263 11.32 -10.95 -9.69
CA CYS A 263 10.16 -11.57 -9.04
C CYS A 263 10.48 -12.83 -8.22
N CYS A 264 11.62 -13.47 -8.46
CA CYS A 264 12.09 -14.60 -7.64
C CYS A 264 12.63 -14.16 -6.27
N LEU A 265 12.92 -12.86 -6.11
CA LEU A 265 13.51 -12.25 -4.92
C LEU A 265 12.47 -11.58 -4.02
N GLU A 266 11.32 -11.23 -4.59
CA GLU A 266 10.17 -10.70 -3.85
C GLU A 266 9.48 -11.76 -2.97
N PRO A 267 8.82 -11.35 -1.88
CA PRO A 267 8.07 -12.26 -1.02
C PRO A 267 6.80 -12.83 -1.67
N ILE A 268 6.42 -12.38 -2.87
CA ILE A 268 5.21 -12.83 -3.56
C ILE A 268 5.36 -14.29 -4.01
N GLU A 269 4.54 -15.18 -3.45
CA GLU A 269 4.63 -16.63 -3.69
C GLU A 269 4.34 -17.03 -5.15
N ALA A 270 3.57 -16.24 -5.90
CA ALA A 270 3.12 -16.60 -7.25
C ALA A 270 4.29 -16.88 -8.23
N CYS A 271 5.24 -15.95 -8.40
CA CYS A 271 6.38 -16.14 -9.30
C CYS A 271 7.26 -17.32 -8.90
N ARG A 272 7.50 -17.49 -7.59
CA ARG A 272 8.36 -18.55 -7.04
C ARG A 272 7.73 -19.94 -7.12
N VAL A 273 6.40 -20.03 -6.99
CA VAL A 273 5.63 -21.28 -7.12
C VAL A 273 5.59 -21.74 -8.57
N GLU A 274 5.41 -20.82 -9.52
CA GLU A 274 5.33 -21.15 -10.94
C GLU A 274 6.69 -21.40 -11.59
N ASN A 275 7.74 -20.71 -11.14
CA ASN A 275 9.10 -20.78 -11.71
C ASN A 275 10.11 -21.39 -10.74
N SER A 276 9.71 -22.36 -9.89
CA SER A 276 10.55 -22.87 -8.81
C SER A 276 11.95 -23.31 -9.24
N ASP A 277 12.05 -23.95 -10.41
CA ASP A 277 13.32 -24.47 -10.92
C ASP A 277 14.26 -23.33 -11.34
N ILE A 278 13.72 -22.29 -11.99
CA ILE A 278 14.49 -21.14 -12.49
C ILE A 278 14.83 -20.17 -11.36
N CYS A 279 13.88 -19.92 -10.45
CA CYS A 279 14.11 -19.05 -9.30
C CYS A 279 15.21 -19.54 -8.36
N SER A 280 15.49 -20.86 -8.36
CA SER A 280 16.63 -21.40 -7.61
C SER A 280 17.99 -20.91 -8.15
N GLU A 281 18.08 -20.56 -9.43
CA GLU A 281 19.30 -20.02 -10.04
C GLU A 281 19.51 -18.54 -9.71
N TYR A 282 18.43 -17.80 -9.46
CA TYR A 282 18.47 -16.39 -9.04
C TYR A 282 18.66 -16.20 -7.52
N GLU A 283 18.67 -17.26 -6.71
CA GLU A 283 18.87 -17.15 -5.25
C GLU A 283 20.16 -16.40 -4.86
N VAL A 284 21.21 -16.44 -5.70
CA VAL A 284 22.44 -15.66 -5.46
C VAL A 284 22.21 -14.15 -5.48
N CYS A 285 21.19 -13.68 -6.20
CA CYS A 285 20.81 -12.27 -6.31
C CYS A 285 20.22 -11.69 -5.03
N LYS A 286 19.88 -12.52 -4.03
CA LYS A 286 19.49 -12.04 -2.70
C LYS A 286 20.55 -11.17 -2.04
N ILE A 287 21.81 -11.27 -2.47
CA ILE A 287 22.88 -10.36 -2.04
C ILE A 287 22.59 -8.88 -2.35
N LEU A 288 21.73 -8.60 -3.36
CA LEU A 288 21.28 -7.27 -3.72
C LEU A 288 20.09 -6.77 -2.87
N HIS A 289 19.28 -7.68 -2.31
CA HIS A 289 18.01 -7.37 -1.62
C HIS A 289 17.97 -7.74 -0.13
N GLY A 290 19.05 -8.31 0.41
CA GLY A 290 19.08 -8.77 1.79
C GLY A 290 18.83 -7.63 2.79
N THR A 291 17.70 -7.70 3.50
CA THR A 291 17.48 -6.91 4.71
C THR A 291 18.42 -7.39 5.84
N PRO A 292 18.77 -6.52 6.80
CA PRO A 292 19.98 -6.67 7.64
C PRO A 292 20.03 -7.84 8.64
N LYS A 293 19.15 -8.84 8.62
CA LYS A 293 18.98 -9.78 9.76
C LYS A 293 19.51 -11.21 9.63
N SER A 294 20.10 -11.66 8.52
CA SER A 294 20.64 -13.03 8.49
C SER A 294 21.96 -13.28 7.76
N HIS A 295 22.69 -12.23 7.37
CA HIS A 295 24.08 -12.40 6.95
C HIS A 295 25.00 -11.96 8.11
N PRO A 296 26.10 -12.68 8.42
CA PRO A 296 27.16 -12.07 9.18
C PRO A 296 27.60 -10.84 8.39
N SER A 297 27.42 -9.68 9.01
CA SER A 297 27.78 -8.32 8.59
C SER A 297 27.07 -7.72 7.37
N SER A 298 25.97 -6.96 7.58
CA SER A 298 25.63 -5.86 6.68
C SER A 298 26.81 -4.90 6.60
N ILE A 299 27.07 -4.31 5.42
CA ILE A 299 28.18 -3.38 5.23
C ILE A 299 28.10 -2.23 6.23
N GLU A 300 26.88 -1.76 6.51
CA GLU A 300 26.58 -0.76 7.53
C GLU A 300 27.10 -1.15 8.92
N SER A 301 26.83 -2.39 9.37
CA SER A 301 27.32 -2.86 10.67
C SER A 301 28.85 -2.93 10.73
N GLN A 302 29.51 -3.34 9.64
CA GLN A 302 30.99 -3.34 9.58
C GLN A 302 31.53 -1.91 9.58
N ILE A 303 30.93 -1.03 8.81
CA ILE A 303 31.35 0.38 8.71
C ILE A 303 31.15 1.05 10.05
N VAL A 304 30.00 0.90 10.71
CA VAL A 304 29.76 1.46 12.04
C VAL A 304 30.79 0.94 13.06
N THR A 305 31.09 -0.36 13.03
CA THR A 305 32.04 -0.98 13.96
C THR A 305 33.49 -0.56 13.68
N LYS A 306 33.89 -0.43 12.42
CA LYS A 306 35.27 -0.14 12.01
C LYS A 306 35.56 1.35 11.80
N CYS A 307 34.55 2.17 11.52
CA CYS A 307 34.63 3.60 11.25
C CYS A 307 34.05 4.42 12.40
N ASN A 308 34.66 4.30 13.57
CA ASN A 308 34.37 5.14 14.72
C ASN A 308 35.64 5.86 15.19
N THR A 309 35.50 6.86 16.03
CA THR A 309 36.63 7.70 16.48
C THR A 309 37.79 6.92 17.09
N ASN A 310 37.56 5.73 17.69
CA ASN A 310 38.68 4.95 18.23
C ASN A 310 39.49 4.24 17.16
N ALA A 311 38.90 3.88 16.03
CA ALA A 311 39.63 3.33 14.90
C ALA A 311 40.68 4.31 14.36
N PHE A 312 40.52 5.60 14.64
CA PHE A 312 41.43 6.65 14.21
C PHE A 312 42.36 7.14 15.32
N VAL A 313 42.08 6.86 16.59
CA VAL A 313 42.95 7.22 17.72
C VAL A 313 43.93 6.07 17.99
N GLY A 314 45.04 6.04 17.27
CA GLY A 314 46.15 5.12 17.56
C GLY A 314 46.78 4.46 16.34
N ASP A 315 46.43 3.20 16.10
CA ASP A 315 47.07 2.33 15.10
C ASP A 315 46.53 2.62 13.69
N ASP A 316 47.41 3.00 12.78
CA ASP A 316 47.12 3.25 11.36
C ASP A 316 46.40 2.06 10.69
N SER A 317 46.54 0.85 11.23
CA SER A 317 45.86 -0.34 10.72
C SER A 317 44.33 -0.24 10.74
N GLN A 318 43.74 0.29 11.82
CA GLN A 318 42.28 0.38 11.95
C GLN A 318 41.71 1.52 11.08
N ALA A 319 42.42 2.64 11.00
CA ALA A 319 42.08 3.72 10.09
C ALA A 319 42.13 3.26 8.63
N GLN A 320 43.10 2.42 8.27
CA GLN A 320 43.19 1.85 6.93
C GLN A 320 42.04 0.86 6.67
N GLU A 321 41.68 0.00 7.62
CA GLU A 321 40.52 -0.89 7.48
C GLU A 321 39.22 -0.11 7.24
N CYS A 322 39.02 1.02 7.92
CA CYS A 322 37.88 1.90 7.63
C CYS A 322 37.98 2.51 6.23
N LYS A 323 39.15 3.04 5.82
CA LYS A 323 39.36 3.58 4.48
C LYS A 323 39.06 2.57 3.38
N ASP A 324 39.50 1.33 3.57
CA ASP A 324 39.28 0.23 2.63
C ASP A 324 37.78 -0.12 2.54
N LEU A 325 37.07 -0.19 3.68
CA LEU A 325 35.61 -0.39 3.70
C LEU A 325 34.83 0.76 3.07
N CYS A 326 35.31 1.99 3.22
CA CYS A 326 34.64 3.19 2.71
C CYS A 326 34.98 3.50 1.25
N GLN A 327 36.00 2.86 0.68
CA GLN A 327 36.45 3.11 -0.68
C GLN A 327 35.34 2.99 -1.74
N PRO A 328 34.44 1.97 -1.70
CA PRO A 328 33.38 1.83 -2.69
C PRO A 328 32.45 3.05 -2.71
N ALA A 329 32.17 3.64 -1.55
CA ALA A 329 31.26 4.77 -1.37
C ALA A 329 31.96 6.13 -1.23
N ALA A 330 33.25 6.25 -1.58
CA ALA A 330 33.99 7.51 -1.47
C ALA A 330 33.30 8.66 -2.26
N CYS A 331 32.59 8.33 -3.34
CA CYS A 331 31.82 9.30 -4.11
C CYS A 331 30.58 9.84 -3.38
N CYS A 332 30.08 9.19 -2.32
CA CYS A 332 28.93 9.69 -1.56
C CYS A 332 29.27 10.94 -0.74
N PHE A 333 30.54 11.09 -0.36
CA PHE A 333 31.00 12.09 0.61
C PHE A 333 31.80 13.24 -0.03
N THR A 334 32.07 13.17 -1.34
CA THR A 334 32.75 14.27 -2.03
C THR A 334 31.98 15.59 -1.96
N SER A 335 32.69 16.67 -1.66
CA SER A 335 32.13 18.02 -1.62
C SER A 335 31.80 18.60 -3.01
N ASN A 336 32.34 18.00 -4.08
CA ASN A 336 32.05 18.41 -5.45
C ASN A 336 30.78 17.72 -5.97
N LYS A 337 29.73 18.50 -6.26
CA LYS A 337 28.45 17.96 -6.75
C LYS A 337 28.61 17.17 -8.05
N ASP A 338 29.57 17.54 -8.91
CA ASP A 338 29.76 16.88 -10.20
C ASP A 338 30.40 15.49 -10.07
N ASP A 339 31.08 15.22 -8.96
CA ASP A 339 31.72 13.92 -8.67
C ASP A 339 30.93 13.10 -7.64
N SER A 340 29.86 13.67 -7.08
CA SER A 340 29.06 13.01 -6.05
C SER A 340 28.11 11.99 -6.67
N CYS A 341 28.15 10.78 -6.13
CA CYS A 341 27.19 9.73 -6.49
C CYS A 341 25.97 9.70 -5.57
N ASN A 342 25.88 10.63 -4.60
CA ASN A 342 24.73 10.77 -3.71
C ASN A 342 23.57 11.49 -4.44
N THR A 343 23.00 10.77 -5.41
CA THR A 343 21.79 11.13 -6.16
C THR A 343 20.57 10.48 -5.49
N PRO A 344 19.33 10.95 -5.75
CA PRO A 344 18.12 10.30 -5.22
C PRO A 344 18.10 8.78 -5.46
N ASP A 345 18.53 8.34 -6.65
CA ASP A 345 18.60 6.91 -7.00
C ASP A 345 19.61 6.08 -6.19
N ASN A 346 20.59 6.72 -5.53
CA ASN A 346 21.66 6.07 -4.76
C ASN A 346 21.62 6.44 -3.26
N GLU A 347 20.62 7.19 -2.81
CA GLU A 347 20.56 7.70 -1.43
C GLU A 347 20.57 6.55 -0.41
N ALA A 348 19.77 5.51 -0.65
CA ALA A 348 19.73 4.31 0.18
C ALA A 348 21.08 3.59 0.24
N TRP A 349 21.82 3.53 -0.87
CA TRP A 349 23.15 2.93 -0.88
C TRP A 349 24.18 3.79 -0.13
N CYS A 350 24.20 5.11 -0.38
CA CYS A 350 25.09 6.03 0.33
C CYS A 350 24.83 6.07 1.84
N SER A 351 23.58 5.89 2.27
CA SER A 351 23.21 5.89 3.69
C SER A 351 23.88 4.75 4.47
N GLN A 352 24.10 3.59 3.86
CA GLN A 352 24.78 2.44 4.49
C GLN A 352 26.25 2.73 4.82
N TYR A 353 26.83 3.76 4.18
CA TYR A 353 28.21 4.20 4.39
C TYR A 353 28.29 5.47 5.23
N ALA A 354 27.20 5.95 5.82
CA ALA A 354 27.13 7.23 6.54
C ALA A 354 28.33 7.47 7.49
N ALA A 355 28.73 6.47 8.28
CA ALA A 355 29.85 6.61 9.22
C ALA A 355 31.22 6.83 8.55
N CYS A 356 31.36 6.57 7.25
CA CYS A 356 32.53 6.93 6.44
C CYS A 356 32.75 8.44 6.35
N GLN A 357 31.73 9.26 6.60
CA GLN A 357 31.84 10.72 6.59
C GLN A 357 32.85 11.24 7.64
N LEU A 358 33.20 10.42 8.63
CA LEU A 358 34.29 10.75 9.57
C LEU A 358 35.63 10.97 8.85
N LEU A 359 35.88 10.29 7.72
CA LEU A 359 37.12 10.40 6.94
C LEU A 359 37.33 11.81 6.36
N ASP A 360 36.26 12.56 6.04
CA ASP A 360 36.37 13.93 5.52
C ASP A 360 36.86 14.93 6.56
N HIS A 361 36.65 14.62 7.84
CA HIS A 361 37.07 15.46 8.96
C HIS A 361 38.45 15.09 9.51
N ILE A 362 39.02 13.98 9.06
CA ILE A 362 40.33 13.50 9.49
C ILE A 362 41.36 13.96 8.46
N GLY A 363 42.32 14.78 8.90
CA GLY A 363 43.44 15.16 8.03
C GLY A 363 44.31 13.94 7.66
N ASP A 364 45.17 14.10 6.66
CA ASP A 364 46.11 13.05 6.21
C ASP A 364 46.97 12.47 7.35
N ASP A 365 47.18 13.25 8.40
CA ASP A 365 47.96 12.91 9.60
C ASP A 365 47.19 12.06 10.63
N GLY A 366 45.92 11.70 10.38
CA GLY A 366 45.09 10.92 11.30
C GLY A 366 44.65 11.68 12.56
N ILE A 367 44.09 10.96 13.55
CA ILE A 367 43.71 11.53 14.85
C ILE A 367 44.75 11.12 15.90
N ASN A 368 45.54 12.07 16.39
CA ASN A 368 46.70 11.79 17.22
C ASN A 368 46.37 11.64 18.72
N ASN A 369 45.17 12.06 19.14
CA ASN A 369 44.75 12.00 20.54
C ASN A 369 43.22 12.11 20.69
N ASN A 370 42.70 11.73 21.87
CA ASN A 370 41.26 11.78 22.19
C ASN A 370 40.62 13.16 22.00
N LYS A 371 41.37 14.25 22.19
CA LYS A 371 40.83 15.60 22.06
C LYS A 371 40.58 15.94 20.59
N GLU A 372 41.50 15.56 19.71
CA GLU A 372 41.30 15.72 18.27
C GLU A 372 40.11 14.87 17.77
N ALA A 373 39.89 13.69 18.35
CA ALA A 373 38.71 12.87 18.09
C ALA A 373 37.39 13.57 18.47
N GLN A 374 37.37 14.20 19.65
CA GLN A 374 36.25 15.03 20.10
C GLN A 374 36.05 16.24 19.19
N ASP A 375 37.13 16.92 18.81
CA ASP A 375 37.09 18.12 17.98
C ASP A 375 36.53 17.79 16.57
N VAL A 376 36.82 16.60 16.03
CA VAL A 376 36.23 16.09 14.77
C VAL A 376 34.72 15.95 14.87
N VAL A 377 34.21 15.24 15.88
CA VAL A 377 32.75 15.07 16.08
C VAL A 377 32.09 16.41 16.37
N GLN A 378 32.72 17.25 17.20
CA GLN A 378 32.23 18.58 17.53
C GLN A 378 32.15 19.49 16.31
N SER A 379 33.12 19.39 15.39
CA SER A 379 33.09 20.16 14.14
C SER A 379 31.92 19.73 13.26
N ALA A 380 31.70 18.42 13.08
CA ALA A 380 30.57 17.90 12.30
C ALA A 380 29.22 18.34 12.89
N CYS A 381 29.09 18.35 14.22
CA CYS A 381 27.86 18.70 14.93
C CYS A 381 27.72 20.20 15.27
N SER A 382 28.66 21.05 14.87
CA SER A 382 28.57 22.49 15.14
C SER A 382 27.73 23.25 14.11
N ASP A 383 27.55 22.69 12.91
CA ASP A 383 26.70 23.25 11.86
C ASP A 383 25.25 22.79 12.08
N THR A 384 24.37 23.72 12.45
CA THR A 384 22.95 23.44 12.70
C THR A 384 22.08 23.58 11.45
N SER A 385 22.66 23.76 10.26
CA SER A 385 21.92 23.68 9.00
C SER A 385 21.45 22.24 8.76
N SER A 386 20.47 22.04 7.87
CA SER A 386 20.01 20.68 7.50
C SER A 386 21.16 19.79 7.01
N LYS A 387 22.08 20.34 6.22
CA LYS A 387 23.28 19.62 5.77
C LYS A 387 24.23 19.29 6.93
N GLY A 388 24.40 20.24 7.87
CA GLY A 388 25.22 20.04 9.07
C GLY A 388 24.64 18.98 10.01
N LEU A 389 23.31 18.94 10.19
CA LEU A 389 22.63 17.93 11.00
C LEU A 389 22.74 16.53 10.39
N ILE A 390 22.66 16.39 9.06
CA ILE A 390 22.91 15.11 8.38
C ILE A 390 24.36 14.66 8.61
N ALA A 391 25.34 15.57 8.44
CA ALA A 391 26.74 15.26 8.70
C ALA A 391 26.99 14.85 10.17
N CYS A 392 26.35 15.54 11.11
CA CYS A 392 26.36 15.18 12.52
C CYS A 392 25.76 13.79 12.73
N SER A 393 24.56 13.52 12.22
CA SER A 393 23.88 12.23 12.32
C SER A 393 24.75 11.08 11.83
N ASN A 394 25.35 11.25 10.65
CA ASN A 394 26.22 10.26 10.03
C ASN A 394 27.47 9.97 10.88
N VAL A 395 28.13 11.01 11.39
CA VAL A 395 29.27 10.88 12.29
C VAL A 395 28.88 10.25 13.63
N CYS A 396 27.67 10.51 14.10
CA CYS A 396 27.14 10.05 15.38
C CYS A 396 26.53 8.66 15.36
N ALA A 397 26.23 8.09 14.18
CA ALA A 397 25.60 6.78 14.04
C ALA A 397 26.30 5.66 14.83
N PRO A 398 27.66 5.59 14.88
CA PRO A 398 28.35 4.60 15.70
C PRO A 398 28.20 4.79 17.21
N ALA A 399 27.63 5.89 17.67
CA ALA A 399 27.51 6.21 19.09
C ALA A 399 26.07 6.32 19.57
N ASN A 400 25.10 5.78 18.84
CA ASN A 400 23.70 5.78 19.27
C ASN A 400 23.51 5.13 20.66
N CYS A 401 24.23 4.03 20.92
CA CYS A 401 24.23 3.36 22.22
C CYS A 401 24.76 4.24 23.38
N CYS A 402 25.50 5.31 23.11
CA CYS A 402 25.98 6.22 24.15
C CYS A 402 24.88 7.14 24.69
N PHE A 403 23.80 7.30 23.95
CA PHE A 403 22.69 8.22 24.27
C PHE A 403 21.41 7.48 24.60
N ASP A 404 21.22 6.29 24.05
CA ASP A 404 20.14 5.39 24.43
C ASP A 404 20.45 4.78 25.80
N GLY A 405 19.92 5.37 26.87
CA GLY A 405 20.13 4.93 28.24
C GLY A 405 19.63 3.51 28.55
N SER A 406 19.04 2.81 27.57
CA SER A 406 18.63 1.41 27.66
C SER A 406 19.69 0.40 27.18
N LEU A 407 20.68 0.84 26.39
CA LEU A 407 21.64 -0.05 25.72
C LEU A 407 23.07 0.19 26.23
N ASP A 408 23.69 -0.86 26.75
CA ASP A 408 25.14 -0.85 26.98
C ASP A 408 25.85 -1.05 25.62
N CYS A 409 26.74 -0.14 25.24
CA CYS A 409 27.51 -0.25 23.99
C CYS A 409 28.33 -1.54 23.89
N THR A 410 28.53 -2.26 24.99
CA THR A 410 29.16 -3.59 24.96
C THR A 410 28.25 -4.66 24.35
N GLU A 411 26.93 -4.57 24.53
CA GLU A 411 25.97 -5.52 23.97
C GLU A 411 25.84 -5.39 22.45
N THR A 412 26.16 -4.22 21.89
CA THR A 412 26.17 -3.97 20.44
C THR A 412 27.49 -4.35 19.75
N GLY A 413 28.43 -4.97 20.48
CA GLY A 413 29.76 -5.31 19.96
C GLY A 413 30.70 -4.10 19.82
N MET A 414 30.34 -2.97 20.43
CA MET A 414 31.10 -1.72 20.40
C MET A 414 31.84 -1.45 21.71
N ASP A 415 32.43 -2.50 22.30
CA ASP A 415 33.19 -2.46 23.56
C ASP A 415 34.31 -1.40 23.58
N ASN A 416 34.85 -1.09 22.41
CA ASN A 416 35.95 -0.14 22.28
C ASN A 416 35.47 1.31 22.12
N LEU A 417 34.17 1.54 21.91
CA LEU A 417 33.60 2.86 21.67
C LEU A 417 33.78 3.78 22.89
N ARG A 418 34.36 4.96 22.68
CA ARG A 418 34.53 5.97 23.73
C ARG A 418 33.44 7.02 23.61
N CYS A 419 32.35 6.84 24.34
CA CYS A 419 31.22 7.78 24.35
C CYS A 419 31.61 9.23 24.62
N SER A 420 32.70 9.48 25.36
CA SER A 420 33.21 10.84 25.57
C SER A 420 33.67 11.53 24.29
N HIS A 421 34.03 10.80 23.22
CA HIS A 421 34.35 11.40 21.92
C HIS A 421 33.12 11.97 21.21
N TYR A 422 31.94 11.48 21.57
CA TYR A 422 30.68 11.76 20.88
C TYR A 422 29.79 12.74 21.64
N GLU A 423 30.26 13.40 22.71
CA GLU A 423 29.45 14.30 23.54
C GLU A 423 28.67 15.36 22.72
N ALA A 424 29.23 15.84 21.60
CA ALA A 424 28.58 16.78 20.70
C ALA A 424 27.34 16.20 19.97
N CYS A 425 27.26 14.88 19.81
CA CYS A 425 26.08 14.17 19.30
C CYS A 425 24.88 14.29 20.22
N GLY A 426 25.06 14.74 21.47
CA GLY A 426 23.96 15.05 22.36
C GLY A 426 22.95 16.04 21.75
N ILE A 427 23.34 16.87 20.78
CA ILE A 427 22.39 17.72 20.05
C ILE A 427 21.30 16.93 19.31
N LEU A 428 21.56 15.66 18.96
CA LEU A 428 20.61 14.77 18.30
C LEU A 428 19.70 14.02 19.29
N TYR A 429 20.08 13.93 20.58
CA TYR A 429 19.47 13.00 21.55
C TYR A 429 19.02 13.64 22.87
N ASP A 430 19.63 14.75 23.27
CA ASP A 430 19.52 15.32 24.61
C ASP A 430 18.54 16.49 24.61
N HIS A 431 17.25 16.20 24.71
CA HIS A 431 16.22 17.22 24.99
C HIS A 431 15.43 17.03 26.28
N ASP A 432 15.59 15.89 26.99
CA ASP A 432 14.87 15.63 28.25
C ASP A 432 15.73 15.63 29.53
N LYS A 433 17.06 15.80 29.46
CA LYS A 433 17.93 15.60 30.64
C LYS A 433 18.97 16.70 30.95
N ASN A 434 18.67 18.00 30.82
CA ASN A 434 19.44 19.00 31.60
C ASN A 434 18.76 20.37 31.85
N PRO A 435 18.28 20.69 33.07
CA PRO A 435 17.89 22.05 33.45
C PRO A 435 19.01 22.94 34.02
N ASN A 436 20.31 22.61 33.92
CA ASN A 436 21.35 23.32 34.71
C ASN A 436 22.74 23.54 34.07
N THR A 437 22.82 23.93 32.80
CA THR A 437 24.05 24.54 32.23
C THR A 437 23.86 26.03 31.97
N THR A 438 24.14 26.84 32.99
CA THR A 438 24.24 28.30 32.86
C THR A 438 25.50 28.73 32.11
N THR A 439 25.36 29.03 30.83
CA THR A 439 26.22 30.00 30.13
C THR A 439 25.37 31.11 29.53
N LYS A 440 25.85 32.34 29.71
CA LYS A 440 25.11 33.60 29.63
C LYS A 440 24.83 34.03 28.18
N PRO A 441 23.62 34.51 27.81
CA PRO A 441 23.24 34.74 26.42
C PRO A 441 23.60 36.14 25.90
N ASN A 442 23.81 36.23 24.58
CA ASN A 442 23.64 37.43 23.77
C ASN A 442 22.38 37.21 22.89
N PRO A 443 21.60 38.26 22.53
CA PRO A 443 20.17 38.08 22.24
C PRO A 443 19.84 38.11 20.74
N VAL A 444 19.40 36.99 20.14
CA VAL A 444 18.63 36.98 18.87
C VAL A 444 17.77 35.70 18.77
N ALA A 445 16.50 35.89 18.36
CA ALA A 445 15.45 34.92 17.96
C ALA A 445 14.91 33.95 19.04
N THR A 446 13.59 33.81 19.08
CA THR A 446 12.82 33.16 20.14
C THR A 446 12.85 31.62 20.05
N GLU A 447 13.59 31.03 20.98
CA GLU A 447 13.84 29.60 21.29
C GLU A 447 12.57 28.73 21.56
N SER A 448 11.37 29.31 21.48
CA SER A 448 10.11 28.64 21.85
C SER A 448 9.49 27.82 20.73
N ASP A 449 9.73 28.19 19.46
CA ASP A 449 9.00 27.60 18.33
C ASP A 449 9.76 26.41 17.71
N GLN A 450 11.11 26.40 17.77
CA GLN A 450 11.94 25.29 17.26
C GLN A 450 11.99 24.08 18.20
N LYS A 451 11.88 24.32 19.52
CA LYS A 451 11.78 23.29 20.55
C LYS A 451 10.54 22.40 20.36
N SER A 452 9.45 22.95 19.83
CA SER A 452 8.20 22.23 19.59
C SER A 452 8.26 21.28 18.38
N SER A 453 9.13 21.57 17.41
CA SER A 453 9.16 20.82 16.15
C SER A 453 9.88 19.48 16.25
N LEU A 454 10.96 19.39 17.04
CA LEU A 454 11.70 18.14 17.22
C LEU A 454 10.95 17.13 18.11
N GLU A 455 10.33 17.61 19.19
CA GLU A 455 9.47 16.80 20.07
C GLU A 455 8.31 16.17 19.28
N LEU A 456 7.71 16.96 18.39
CA LEU A 456 6.67 16.49 17.50
C LEU A 456 7.19 15.46 16.50
N ALA A 457 8.38 15.65 15.93
CA ALA A 457 8.96 14.72 14.95
C ALA A 457 9.23 13.33 15.55
N MET A 458 9.78 13.29 16.77
CA MET A 458 10.02 12.03 17.49
C MET A 458 8.72 11.34 17.88
N HIS A 459 7.70 12.10 18.30
CA HIS A 459 6.40 11.54 18.62
C HIS A 459 5.74 10.91 17.38
N ILE A 460 5.74 11.64 16.25
CA ILE A 460 5.24 11.14 14.97
C ILE A 460 6.03 9.90 14.53
N SER A 461 7.36 9.90 14.66
CA SER A 461 8.19 8.73 14.28
C SER A 461 7.88 7.47 15.07
N ASN A 462 7.54 7.59 16.35
CA ASN A 462 7.19 6.44 17.18
C ASN A 462 5.80 5.92 16.83
N VAL A 463 4.82 6.81 16.72
CA VAL A 463 3.41 6.45 16.43
C VAL A 463 3.25 5.93 15.00
N CYS A 464 3.95 6.53 14.04
CA CYS A 464 3.94 6.15 12.63
C CYS A 464 5.05 5.15 12.26
N SER A 465 5.63 4.45 13.23
CA SER A 465 6.59 3.38 12.94
C SER A 465 5.90 2.21 12.23
N ASN A 466 6.64 1.49 11.37
CA ASN A 466 6.12 0.31 10.66
C ASN A 466 5.48 -0.73 11.59
N GLU A 467 5.98 -0.88 12.82
CA GLU A 467 5.43 -1.79 13.81
C GLU A 467 4.10 -1.28 14.40
N SER A 468 3.95 0.04 14.58
CA SER A 468 2.74 0.64 15.18
C SER A 468 1.58 0.69 14.19
N ILE A 469 1.85 1.03 12.93
CA ILE A 469 0.81 1.13 11.89
C ILE A 469 0.27 -0.22 11.41
N GLN A 470 0.91 -1.34 11.79
CA GLN A 470 0.35 -2.69 11.56
C GLN A 470 -0.88 -2.97 12.43
N THR A 471 -1.13 -2.17 13.46
CA THR A 471 -2.33 -2.24 14.27
C THR A 471 -3.33 -1.18 13.84
N THR A 472 -4.62 -1.47 13.89
CA THR A 472 -5.68 -0.50 13.56
C THR A 472 -5.57 0.76 14.44
N GLU A 473 -5.34 0.59 15.75
CA GLU A 473 -5.18 1.70 16.70
C GLU A 473 -3.94 2.57 16.39
N GLY A 474 -2.77 1.96 16.12
CA GLY A 474 -1.57 2.72 15.79
C GLY A 474 -1.63 3.39 14.41
N SER A 475 -2.34 2.79 13.45
CA SER A 475 -2.61 3.41 12.15
C SER A 475 -3.52 4.64 12.29
N ASP A 476 -4.61 4.53 13.06
CA ASP A 476 -5.52 5.64 13.35
C ASP A 476 -4.80 6.77 14.10
N ASP A 477 -3.99 6.44 15.11
CA ASP A 477 -3.20 7.42 15.86
C ASP A 477 -2.17 8.12 14.96
N CYS A 478 -1.52 7.39 14.06
CA CYS A 478 -0.61 7.97 13.08
C CYS A 478 -1.36 8.91 12.11
N LEU A 479 -2.49 8.47 11.54
CA LEU A 479 -3.29 9.27 10.63
C LEU A 479 -3.75 10.58 11.29
N ASN A 480 -4.25 10.50 12.53
CA ASN A 480 -4.69 11.66 13.30
C ASN A 480 -3.54 12.66 13.58
N LEU A 481 -2.32 12.17 13.81
CA LEU A 481 -1.15 13.03 13.98
C LEU A 481 -0.71 13.68 12.66
N CYS A 482 -0.88 12.97 11.55
CA CYS A 482 -0.37 13.36 10.24
C CYS A 482 -1.35 14.20 9.40
N GLU A 483 -2.65 14.18 9.71
CA GLU A 483 -3.75 14.72 8.88
C GLU A 483 -3.46 16.12 8.31
N ASP A 484 -3.01 17.05 9.15
CA ASP A 484 -2.74 18.44 8.77
C ASP A 484 -1.54 18.62 7.82
N ASN A 485 -0.69 17.60 7.67
CA ASN A 485 0.58 17.67 6.94
C ASN A 485 0.77 16.52 5.93
N LEU A 486 -0.29 15.76 5.62
CA LEU A 486 -0.26 14.73 4.56
C LEU A 486 0.05 15.33 3.17
N CYS A 487 -0.22 16.62 2.96
CA CYS A 487 0.16 17.35 1.75
C CYS A 487 1.67 17.33 1.47
N CYS A 488 2.52 17.05 2.46
CA CYS A 488 3.96 16.95 2.28
C CYS A 488 4.37 15.75 1.40
N PHE A 489 3.50 14.75 1.31
CA PHE A 489 3.75 13.47 0.64
C PHE A 489 2.84 13.26 -0.57
N ALA A 490 2.13 14.29 -1.03
CA ALA A 490 1.33 14.20 -2.24
C ALA A 490 2.24 14.21 -3.50
N ASP A 491 2.00 13.30 -4.44
CA ASP A 491 2.74 13.25 -5.71
C ASP A 491 2.40 14.44 -6.65
N ASP A 492 1.20 15.00 -6.51
CA ASP A 492 0.74 16.13 -7.34
C ASP A 492 1.42 17.44 -6.89
N GLU A 493 2.18 18.08 -7.79
CA GLU A 493 2.83 19.37 -7.55
C GLU A 493 1.87 20.50 -7.12
N GLU A 494 0.56 20.41 -7.42
CA GLU A 494 -0.44 21.40 -7.00
C GLU A 494 -0.94 21.18 -5.56
N VAL A 495 -0.86 19.95 -5.06
CA VAL A 495 -1.29 19.57 -3.70
C VAL A 495 -0.08 19.45 -2.76
N ASN A 496 1.10 19.21 -3.32
CA ASN A 496 2.34 19.06 -2.58
C ASN A 496 2.76 20.38 -1.92
N CYS A 497 2.69 20.41 -0.59
CA CYS A 497 3.00 21.61 0.18
C CYS A 497 4.49 21.75 0.56
N LEU A 498 5.38 20.88 0.05
CA LEU A 498 6.82 20.91 0.32
C LEU A 498 7.48 22.23 -0.10
N LYS A 499 7.01 22.86 -1.19
CA LYS A 499 7.52 24.17 -1.62
C LYS A 499 7.16 25.31 -0.65
N ASP A 500 5.99 25.24 -0.03
CA ASP A 500 5.47 26.29 0.86
C ASP A 500 5.83 26.04 2.34
N HIS A 501 6.01 24.78 2.73
CA HIS A 501 6.17 24.33 4.11
C HIS A 501 7.30 23.30 4.32
N GLY A 502 8.32 23.28 3.47
CA GLY A 502 9.37 22.26 3.49
C GLY A 502 10.03 22.03 4.86
N GLU A 503 10.27 23.08 5.66
CA GLU A 503 10.81 22.95 7.02
C GLU A 503 9.87 22.21 7.99
N LYS A 504 8.55 22.32 7.79
CA LYS A 504 7.56 21.55 8.55
C LYS A 504 7.46 20.12 8.03
N CYS A 505 7.54 19.90 6.72
CA CYS A 505 7.42 18.55 6.16
C CYS A 505 8.48 17.57 6.68
N VAL A 506 9.68 18.07 7.01
CA VAL A 506 10.73 17.24 7.65
C VAL A 506 10.29 16.67 8.99
N VAL A 507 9.50 17.40 9.79
CA VAL A 507 8.97 16.95 11.08
C VAL A 507 8.01 15.77 10.92
N TYR A 508 7.32 15.70 9.78
CA TYR A 508 6.28 14.71 9.51
C TYR A 508 6.80 13.56 8.63
N ALA A 509 8.11 13.43 8.38
CA ALA A 509 8.65 12.45 7.43
C ALA A 509 8.19 11.00 7.70
N ALA A 510 7.96 10.62 8.96
CA ALA A 510 7.46 9.28 9.29
C ALA A 510 5.99 9.04 8.92
N CYS A 511 5.21 10.08 8.64
CA CYS A 511 3.86 9.98 8.07
C CYS A 511 3.87 9.37 6.67
N ASP A 512 5.01 9.36 5.98
CA ASP A 512 5.15 8.72 4.67
C ASP A 512 4.80 7.23 4.72
N ASN A 513 5.02 6.58 5.87
CA ASN A 513 4.69 5.17 6.06
C ASN A 513 3.19 4.86 5.93
N ILE A 514 2.29 5.84 6.16
CA ILE A 514 0.84 5.63 5.99
C ILE A 514 0.36 5.98 4.58
N VAL A 515 1.12 6.80 3.83
CA VAL A 515 0.79 7.23 2.46
C VAL A 515 1.36 6.26 1.43
N HIS A 516 2.63 5.86 1.60
CA HIS A 516 3.38 5.05 0.64
C HIS A 516 3.85 3.70 1.20
N GLY A 517 3.58 3.41 2.48
CA GLY A 517 3.90 2.11 3.05
C GLY A 517 3.07 0.98 2.45
N GLU A 518 3.56 -0.24 2.61
CA GLU A 518 2.93 -1.49 2.15
C GLU A 518 1.51 -1.70 2.73
N TYR A 519 1.18 -0.94 3.78
CA TYR A 519 -0.11 -0.94 4.49
C TYR A 519 -0.94 0.33 4.24
N ALA A 520 -0.61 1.13 3.22
CA ALA A 520 -1.36 2.34 2.88
C ALA A 520 -2.86 2.03 2.84
N LEU A 521 -3.61 2.69 3.73
CA LEU A 521 -5.04 2.43 3.91
C LEU A 521 -5.76 2.70 2.57
N LYS A 522 -6.23 1.63 1.93
CA LYS A 522 -7.29 1.73 0.93
C LYS A 522 -8.56 2.11 1.70
N PRO A 523 -9.28 3.17 1.30
CA PRO A 523 -10.39 3.68 2.10
C PRO A 523 -11.57 2.70 2.09
N GLU A 524 -11.84 2.07 3.23
CA GLU A 524 -13.13 1.41 3.51
C GLU A 524 -13.77 1.96 4.80
N ASP A 525 -15.09 2.08 4.73
CA ASP A 525 -16.02 2.69 5.68
C ASP A 525 -15.92 2.16 7.12
N THR A 526 -15.82 3.05 8.12
CA THR A 526 -16.21 2.74 9.51
C THR A 526 -17.06 3.85 10.13
N SER A 527 -18.28 3.47 10.51
CA SER A 527 -19.29 4.26 11.21
C SER A 527 -18.98 4.37 12.72
N SER A 528 -19.06 5.59 13.25
CA SER A 528 -18.77 6.00 14.64
C SER A 528 -19.70 5.45 15.73
N GLN A 529 -19.19 5.43 16.97
CA GLN A 529 -19.96 5.88 18.15
C GLN A 529 -19.13 6.87 18.99
N THR A 530 -19.73 8.03 19.29
CA THR A 530 -19.27 8.99 20.30
C THR A 530 -20.35 9.17 21.37
N SER A 531 -19.97 9.25 22.66
CA SER A 531 -20.28 10.42 23.51
C SER A 531 -19.98 10.21 25.01
N ASN A 532 -18.93 10.92 25.47
CA ASN A 532 -18.83 11.81 26.63
C ASN A 532 -19.37 11.47 28.05
N ASN A 533 -18.42 11.60 29.00
CA ASN A 533 -18.50 12.01 30.42
C ASN A 533 -19.24 11.09 31.42
N ILE A 534 -18.57 10.73 32.53
CA ILE A 534 -18.75 11.08 33.98
C ILE A 534 -17.67 10.22 34.73
N PRO A 535 -17.58 10.23 36.08
CA PRO A 535 -16.49 10.72 36.90
C PRO A 535 -15.46 9.63 37.30
N VAL A 536 -14.40 10.05 37.98
CA VAL A 536 -13.47 9.13 38.67
C VAL A 536 -14.22 8.32 39.73
N GLU A 537 -14.65 7.11 39.39
CA GLU A 537 -15.06 6.05 40.31
C GLU A 537 -14.03 4.92 40.30
N ASN A 538 -13.82 4.31 41.46
CA ASN A 538 -12.81 3.28 41.75
C ASN A 538 -12.69 2.20 40.65
N PRO A 539 -11.47 1.77 40.29
CA PRO A 539 -11.27 0.73 39.29
C PRO A 539 -11.94 -0.57 39.76
N LYS A 540 -12.96 -1.01 39.00
CA LYS A 540 -13.44 -2.39 39.08
C LYS A 540 -12.32 -3.31 38.64
N SER A 541 -12.20 -4.43 39.33
CA SER A 541 -11.17 -5.43 39.08
C SER A 541 -11.37 -6.05 37.71
N TYR A 542 -10.34 -5.99 36.85
CA TYR A 542 -10.27 -6.54 35.49
C TYR A 542 -10.82 -7.97 35.35
N ASN A 543 -10.73 -8.77 36.42
CA ASN A 543 -11.21 -10.15 36.48
C ASN A 543 -12.76 -10.27 36.37
N GLU A 544 -13.52 -9.25 36.78
CA GLU A 544 -14.99 -9.31 36.74
C GLU A 544 -15.54 -9.22 35.30
N GLU A 545 -14.94 -8.39 34.46
CA GLU A 545 -15.29 -8.25 33.04
C GLU A 545 -14.91 -9.51 32.25
N LEU A 546 -13.70 -10.03 32.46
CA LEU A 546 -13.23 -11.27 31.84
C LEU A 546 -14.14 -12.45 32.21
N THR A 547 -14.55 -12.54 33.48
CA THR A 547 -15.47 -13.57 33.96
C THR A 547 -16.88 -13.43 33.38
N GLU A 548 -17.34 -12.21 33.07
CA GLU A 548 -18.65 -11.97 32.47
C GLU A 548 -18.68 -12.33 30.99
N LYS A 549 -17.64 -11.93 30.25
CA LYS A 549 -17.54 -12.13 28.80
C LYS A 549 -17.22 -13.58 28.44
N CYS A 550 -16.36 -14.25 29.20
CA CYS A 550 -15.95 -15.64 28.97
C CYS A 550 -16.85 -16.69 29.66
N GLN A 551 -18.13 -16.38 29.92
CA GLN A 551 -19.05 -17.41 30.44
C GLN A 551 -19.39 -18.42 29.35
N GLN A 552 -19.48 -19.70 29.73
CA GLN A 552 -19.85 -20.79 28.82
C GLN A 552 -21.13 -20.52 28.00
N ALA A 553 -22.10 -19.80 28.58
CA ALA A 553 -23.36 -19.46 27.92
C ALA A 553 -23.24 -18.27 26.93
N LYS A 554 -22.16 -17.49 27.00
CA LYS A 554 -21.90 -16.35 26.10
C LYS A 554 -21.09 -16.78 24.89
N ILE A 555 -20.09 -17.63 25.11
CA ILE A 555 -19.24 -18.16 24.03
C ILE A 555 -19.94 -19.17 23.10
N THR A 556 -21.21 -19.54 23.36
CA THR A 556 -22.02 -20.33 22.41
C THR A 556 -22.53 -19.51 21.23
N THR A 557 -22.33 -18.19 21.26
CA THR A 557 -22.59 -17.29 20.14
C THR A 557 -21.25 -16.83 19.57
N LEU A 558 -21.17 -16.60 18.27
CA LEU A 558 -19.93 -16.13 17.63
C LEU A 558 -19.46 -14.80 18.22
N GLU A 559 -20.38 -13.86 18.44
CA GLU A 559 -20.11 -12.58 19.11
C GLU A 559 -19.48 -12.79 20.49
N GLY A 560 -20.11 -13.57 21.37
CA GLY A 560 -19.56 -13.81 22.71
C GLY A 560 -18.27 -14.65 22.71
N PHE A 561 -18.03 -15.47 21.68
CA PHE A 561 -16.76 -16.17 21.50
C PHE A 561 -15.64 -15.18 21.16
N ASN A 562 -15.86 -14.29 20.19
CA ASN A 562 -14.89 -13.28 19.77
C ASN A 562 -14.59 -12.28 20.89
N GLU A 563 -15.61 -11.79 21.60
CA GLU A 563 -15.42 -10.90 22.76
C GLU A 563 -14.54 -11.55 23.84
N CYS A 564 -14.71 -12.86 24.08
CA CYS A 564 -13.86 -13.59 25.02
C CYS A 564 -12.45 -13.81 24.45
N LEU A 565 -12.33 -14.16 23.16
CA LEU A 565 -11.05 -14.39 22.49
C LEU A 565 -10.17 -13.14 22.51
N ASP A 566 -10.74 -11.97 22.21
CA ASP A 566 -10.01 -10.70 22.17
C ASP A 566 -9.39 -10.34 23.53
N LEU A 567 -10.12 -10.60 24.61
CA LEU A 567 -9.63 -10.40 25.98
C LEU A 567 -8.57 -11.45 26.36
N CYS A 568 -8.63 -12.65 25.78
CA CYS A 568 -7.80 -13.79 26.16
C CYS A 568 -6.55 -13.97 25.29
N LYS A 569 -6.46 -13.34 24.11
CA LYS A 569 -5.44 -13.65 23.08
C LYS A 569 -4.00 -13.63 23.59
N ALA A 570 -3.65 -12.65 24.43
CA ALA A 570 -2.30 -12.51 24.99
C ALA A 570 -1.93 -13.63 26.00
N HIS A 571 -2.93 -14.34 26.53
CA HIS A 571 -2.76 -15.32 27.62
C HIS A 571 -3.37 -16.70 27.31
N LEU A 572 -3.62 -17.01 26.02
CA LEU A 572 -4.07 -18.35 25.60
C LEU A 572 -3.07 -19.44 26.00
N CYS A 573 -1.78 -19.10 26.09
CA CYS A 573 -0.72 -19.99 26.57
C CYS A 573 -0.97 -20.50 28.01
N CYS A 574 -1.77 -19.81 28.83
CA CYS A 574 -2.05 -20.25 30.19
C CYS A 574 -2.93 -21.50 30.25
N SER A 575 -3.74 -21.73 29.21
CA SER A 575 -4.80 -22.76 29.18
C SER A 575 -4.55 -23.90 28.19
N THR A 576 -3.41 -23.91 27.49
CA THR A 576 -3.03 -25.02 26.60
C THR A 576 -2.58 -26.25 27.39
N THR A 577 -2.93 -27.44 26.89
CA THR A 577 -2.45 -28.72 27.44
C THR A 577 -1.06 -29.10 26.93
N ASP A 578 -0.55 -28.44 25.89
CA ASP A 578 0.82 -28.68 25.41
C ASP A 578 1.82 -28.08 26.39
N LYS A 579 2.68 -28.93 26.96
CA LYS A 579 3.71 -28.52 27.92
C LYS A 579 4.74 -27.55 27.34
N ARG A 580 4.87 -27.46 26.02
CA ARG A 580 5.82 -26.57 25.33
C ARG A 580 5.26 -25.16 25.17
N GLU A 581 3.95 -25.05 25.05
CA GLU A 581 3.25 -23.78 24.88
C GLU A 581 2.62 -23.28 26.18
N ASN A 582 2.55 -24.14 27.20
CA ASN A 582 1.97 -23.78 28.48
C ASN A 582 2.89 -22.85 29.26
N CYS A 583 2.51 -21.58 29.36
CA CYS A 583 3.26 -20.53 30.06
C CYS A 583 2.92 -20.43 31.57
N TYR A 584 2.06 -21.31 32.10
CA TYR A 584 1.61 -21.25 33.51
C TYR A 584 2.76 -21.37 34.51
N ASN A 585 3.78 -22.18 34.18
CA ASN A 585 4.94 -22.33 35.07
C ASN A 585 5.80 -21.05 35.15
N ASP A 586 5.79 -20.25 34.09
CA ASP A 586 6.57 -19.01 33.99
C ASP A 586 5.78 -17.82 34.56
N HIS A 587 4.45 -17.82 34.39
CA HIS A 587 3.55 -16.72 34.75
C HIS A 587 2.32 -17.15 35.58
N PRO A 588 2.48 -17.80 36.76
CA PRO A 588 1.36 -18.42 37.47
C PRO A 588 0.30 -17.43 37.97
N ASN A 589 0.70 -16.27 38.49
CA ASN A 589 -0.26 -15.29 39.02
C ASN A 589 -1.07 -14.62 37.90
N GLU A 590 -0.43 -14.35 36.77
CA GLU A 590 -1.09 -13.78 35.58
C GLU A 590 -2.04 -14.82 35.00
N CYS A 591 -1.60 -16.07 34.86
CA CYS A 591 -2.47 -17.15 34.39
C CYS A 591 -3.66 -17.45 35.32
N ASP A 592 -3.53 -17.23 36.63
CA ASP A 592 -4.65 -17.34 37.56
C ASP A 592 -5.71 -16.24 37.32
N ASP A 593 -5.29 -15.02 36.95
CA ASP A 593 -6.20 -13.93 36.61
C ASP A 593 -6.95 -14.19 35.28
N TYR A 594 -6.34 -14.95 34.36
CA TYR A 594 -6.94 -15.36 33.09
C TYR A 594 -7.57 -16.76 33.10
N ALA A 595 -7.80 -17.35 34.27
CA ALA A 595 -8.47 -18.65 34.38
C ALA A 595 -9.83 -18.76 33.63
N PRO A 596 -10.67 -17.69 33.51
CA PRO A 596 -11.89 -17.75 32.70
C PRO A 596 -11.65 -18.07 31.21
N CYS A 597 -10.48 -17.75 30.67
CA CYS A 597 -10.12 -18.02 29.27
C CYS A 597 -9.99 -19.50 28.92
N ALA A 598 -9.86 -20.39 29.92
CA ALA A 598 -9.79 -21.83 29.71
C ALA A 598 -11.05 -22.40 29.01
N VAL A 599 -12.14 -21.65 29.01
CA VAL A 599 -13.36 -22.01 28.26
C VAL A 599 -13.10 -22.11 26.76
N LEU A 600 -12.19 -21.30 26.20
CA LEU A 600 -11.89 -21.28 24.76
C LEU A 600 -11.16 -22.56 24.33
N THR A 601 -10.23 -23.07 25.14
CA THR A 601 -9.49 -24.31 24.86
C THR A 601 -10.33 -25.56 25.17
N ALA A 602 -11.26 -25.48 26.13
CA ALA A 602 -12.24 -26.53 26.37
C ALA A 602 -13.30 -26.60 25.25
N HIS A 603 -13.68 -25.46 24.68
CA HIS A 603 -14.64 -25.40 23.57
C HIS A 603 -14.04 -25.92 22.26
N SER A 604 -12.77 -25.61 21.96
CA SER A 604 -12.04 -26.21 20.82
C SER A 604 -11.93 -27.73 20.91
N SER A 605 -11.81 -28.27 22.13
CA SER A 605 -11.84 -29.72 22.38
C SER A 605 -13.25 -30.33 22.26
N SER A 606 -14.30 -29.52 22.37
CA SER A 606 -15.71 -29.92 22.26
C SER A 606 -16.31 -29.68 20.86
N LEU A 607 -15.55 -29.09 19.93
CA LEU A 607 -15.91 -28.83 18.52
C LEU A 607 -15.90 -30.11 17.66
N SER A 608 -16.34 -31.25 18.21
CA SER A 608 -16.61 -32.47 17.44
C SER A 608 -17.74 -32.31 16.41
N ASN A 609 -18.33 -31.11 16.29
CA ASN A 609 -19.37 -30.76 15.34
C ASN A 609 -18.94 -29.58 14.44
N ALA A 610 -17.69 -29.56 13.97
CA ALA A 610 -17.25 -28.60 12.95
C ALA A 610 -18.20 -28.60 11.73
N GLU A 611 -18.77 -29.76 11.40
CA GLU A 611 -19.81 -29.92 10.37
C GLU A 611 -21.04 -29.03 10.61
N ASP A 612 -21.58 -28.99 11.83
CA ASP A 612 -22.79 -28.18 12.13
C ASP A 612 -22.53 -26.66 12.03
N ILE A 613 -21.30 -26.22 12.32
CA ILE A 613 -20.92 -24.80 12.25
C ILE A 613 -20.67 -24.40 10.80
N VAL A 614 -19.89 -25.21 10.07
CA VAL A 614 -19.64 -24.95 8.64
C VAL A 614 -20.95 -24.98 7.87
N ASP A 615 -21.84 -25.93 8.16
CA ASP A 615 -23.16 -26.01 7.52
C ASP A 615 -24.04 -24.81 7.87
N GLY A 616 -23.99 -24.29 9.09
CA GLY A 616 -24.79 -23.14 9.51
C GLY A 616 -24.31 -21.81 8.96
N VAL A 617 -23.00 -21.65 8.77
CA VAL A 617 -22.38 -20.42 8.28
C VAL A 617 -22.32 -20.38 6.75
N CYS A 618 -22.08 -21.54 6.12
CA CYS A 618 -21.85 -21.65 4.69
C CYS A 618 -23.04 -22.18 3.89
N ASP A 619 -24.24 -22.24 4.47
CA ASP A 619 -25.42 -22.57 3.67
C ASP A 619 -25.72 -21.50 2.62
N VAL A 620 -26.38 -21.92 1.54
CA VAL A 620 -26.70 -21.09 0.37
C VAL A 620 -27.51 -19.84 0.72
N GLU A 621 -28.30 -19.83 1.79
CA GLU A 621 -29.06 -18.64 2.20
C GLU A 621 -28.18 -17.67 3.01
N SER A 622 -27.30 -18.17 3.88
CA SER A 622 -26.41 -17.34 4.71
C SER A 622 -25.39 -16.56 3.86
N ILE A 623 -24.82 -17.18 2.82
CA ILE A 623 -23.81 -16.55 1.95
C ILE A 623 -24.37 -15.50 0.97
N LYS A 624 -25.71 -15.30 0.91
CA LYS A 624 -26.30 -14.24 0.08
C LYS A 624 -26.08 -12.83 0.62
N THR A 625 -25.65 -12.73 1.87
CA THR A 625 -25.32 -11.46 2.53
C THR A 625 -23.81 -11.30 2.59
N ARG A 626 -23.33 -10.04 2.55
CA ARG A 626 -21.89 -9.75 2.68
C ARG A 626 -21.32 -10.29 3.99
N GLU A 627 -22.08 -10.19 5.08
CA GLU A 627 -21.72 -10.70 6.40
C GLU A 627 -21.58 -12.23 6.40
N GLY A 628 -22.60 -12.97 5.94
CA GLY A 628 -22.52 -14.43 5.88
C GLY A 628 -21.49 -14.98 4.89
N LEU A 629 -21.18 -14.24 3.81
CA LEU A 629 -20.07 -14.59 2.91
C LEU A 629 -18.71 -14.49 3.61
N ASN A 630 -18.47 -13.40 4.34
CA ASN A 630 -17.23 -13.17 5.06
C ASN A 630 -17.06 -14.17 6.22
N GLU A 631 -18.14 -14.46 6.95
CA GLU A 631 -18.14 -15.49 7.99
C GLU A 631 -17.79 -16.87 7.40
N CYS A 632 -18.39 -17.22 6.26
CA CYS A 632 -18.09 -18.48 5.59
C CYS A 632 -16.64 -18.53 5.11
N GLN A 633 -16.10 -17.45 4.53
CA GLN A 633 -14.69 -17.36 4.14
C GLN A 633 -13.75 -17.57 5.34
N SER A 634 -14.06 -16.97 6.49
CA SER A 634 -13.26 -17.11 7.72
C SER A 634 -13.21 -18.55 8.22
N VAL A 635 -14.35 -19.25 8.21
CA VAL A 635 -14.42 -20.65 8.66
C VAL A 635 -13.75 -21.60 7.65
N CYS A 636 -13.85 -21.31 6.35
CA CYS A 636 -13.38 -22.19 5.29
C CYS A 636 -11.92 -21.97 4.86
N GLY A 637 -11.29 -20.86 5.23
CA GLY A 637 -10.01 -20.42 4.67
C GLY A 637 -8.91 -21.49 4.62
N GLU A 638 -8.68 -22.19 5.72
CA GLU A 638 -7.65 -23.25 5.80
C GLU A 638 -8.03 -24.55 5.07
N HIS A 639 -9.31 -24.73 4.72
CA HIS A 639 -9.86 -25.96 4.16
C HIS A 639 -10.41 -25.78 2.73
N LEU A 640 -10.23 -24.62 2.09
CA LEU A 640 -10.61 -24.38 0.70
C LEU A 640 -9.85 -25.31 -0.28
N CYS A 641 -8.64 -25.75 0.10
CA CYS A 641 -7.87 -26.74 -0.64
C CYS A 641 -8.61 -28.08 -0.83
N CYS A 642 -9.57 -28.41 0.05
CA CYS A 642 -10.38 -29.63 -0.09
C CYS A 642 -11.27 -29.63 -1.35
N PHE A 643 -11.54 -28.45 -1.93
CA PHE A 643 -12.47 -28.27 -3.05
C PHE A 643 -11.79 -27.90 -4.36
N SER A 644 -10.46 -27.87 -4.39
CA SER A 644 -9.69 -27.71 -5.64
C SER A 644 -9.82 -28.96 -6.52
N PRO A 645 -9.66 -28.88 -7.86
CA PRO A 645 -9.78 -30.05 -8.73
C PRO A 645 -8.82 -31.17 -8.33
N ILE A 646 -9.31 -32.42 -8.30
CA ILE A 646 -8.49 -33.58 -7.92
C ILE A 646 -7.29 -33.69 -8.88
N GLY A 647 -6.10 -33.89 -8.32
CA GLY A 647 -4.84 -33.97 -9.08
C GLY A 647 -4.10 -32.65 -9.24
N THR A 648 -4.68 -31.53 -8.80
CA THR A 648 -3.95 -30.25 -8.67
C THR A 648 -3.12 -30.26 -7.38
N LYS A 649 -1.96 -29.56 -7.39
CA LYS A 649 -1.13 -29.41 -6.18
C LYS A 649 -1.83 -28.66 -5.04
N SER A 650 -2.87 -27.88 -5.36
CA SER A 650 -3.72 -27.16 -4.41
C SER A 650 -4.82 -28.02 -3.80
N ASN A 651 -5.04 -29.25 -4.30
CA ASN A 651 -5.98 -30.17 -3.68
C ASN A 651 -5.32 -30.87 -2.48
N CYS A 652 -5.86 -30.65 -1.28
CA CYS A 652 -5.35 -31.25 -0.04
C CYS A 652 -6.14 -32.46 0.43
N VAL A 653 -7.07 -33.00 -0.37
CA VAL A 653 -7.90 -34.18 0.00
C VAL A 653 -7.02 -35.39 0.32
N ASP A 654 -5.90 -35.55 -0.39
CA ASP A 654 -4.95 -36.65 -0.11
C ASP A 654 -4.20 -36.46 1.22
N THR A 655 -4.07 -35.22 1.70
CA THR A 655 -3.36 -34.89 2.96
C THR A 655 -4.31 -34.87 4.16
N LEU A 656 -5.47 -34.25 4.02
CA LEU A 656 -6.46 -34.06 5.09
C LEU A 656 -7.49 -35.20 5.18
N GLY A 657 -7.68 -35.98 4.12
CA GLY A 657 -8.52 -37.17 4.11
C GLY A 657 -9.97 -36.90 4.54
N GLU A 658 -10.45 -37.65 5.54
CA GLU A 658 -11.83 -37.54 6.05
C GLU A 658 -12.14 -36.17 6.68
N GLU A 659 -11.13 -35.37 7.03
CA GLU A 659 -11.30 -34.04 7.60
C GLU A 659 -11.95 -33.07 6.61
N CYS A 660 -11.67 -33.21 5.30
CA CYS A 660 -12.31 -32.44 4.25
C CYS A 660 -13.84 -32.60 4.21
N ASN A 661 -14.38 -33.72 4.70
CA ASN A 661 -15.83 -33.94 4.71
C ASN A 661 -16.55 -33.02 5.72
N LYS A 662 -15.88 -32.62 6.79
CA LYS A 662 -16.46 -31.70 7.79
C LYS A 662 -16.66 -30.30 7.26
N TYR A 663 -16.02 -29.97 6.14
CA TYR A 663 -16.04 -28.65 5.53
C TYR A 663 -16.86 -28.62 4.25
N HIS A 664 -17.66 -29.64 3.94
CA HIS A 664 -18.29 -29.82 2.64
C HIS A 664 -19.09 -28.59 2.17
N SER A 665 -19.78 -27.90 3.09
CA SER A 665 -20.56 -26.68 2.76
C SER A 665 -19.72 -25.49 2.30
N CYS A 666 -18.39 -25.50 2.52
CA CYS A 666 -17.46 -24.53 1.94
C CYS A 666 -17.43 -24.55 0.40
N ILE A 667 -17.95 -25.61 -0.25
CA ILE A 667 -18.10 -25.64 -1.72
C ILE A 667 -19.03 -24.52 -2.23
N HIS A 668 -19.91 -23.99 -1.39
CA HIS A 668 -20.78 -22.88 -1.77
C HIS A 668 -20.00 -21.58 -2.01
N LEU A 669 -18.83 -21.40 -1.38
CA LEU A 669 -17.93 -20.27 -1.66
C LEU A 669 -17.35 -20.35 -3.06
N THR A 670 -16.87 -21.52 -3.49
CA THR A 670 -16.25 -21.67 -4.82
C THR A 670 -17.25 -21.49 -5.95
N LEU A 671 -18.52 -21.83 -5.71
CA LEU A 671 -19.63 -21.57 -6.62
C LEU A 671 -20.06 -20.09 -6.65
N ALA A 672 -19.97 -19.39 -5.52
CA ALA A 672 -20.33 -17.98 -5.41
C ALA A 672 -19.28 -17.04 -6.03
N THR A 673 -18.00 -17.43 -6.01
CA THR A 673 -16.88 -16.62 -6.53
C THR A 673 -16.54 -16.90 -8.01
N GLY A 674 -17.35 -17.70 -8.70
CA GLY A 674 -17.17 -17.95 -10.15
C GLY A 674 -16.02 -18.89 -10.51
N GLY A 675 -15.56 -19.73 -9.59
CA GLY A 675 -14.49 -20.70 -9.87
C GLY A 675 -14.90 -21.77 -10.89
N PRO A 676 -13.97 -22.26 -11.73
CA PRO A 676 -14.26 -23.33 -12.68
C PRO A 676 -14.48 -24.66 -11.94
N VAL A 677 -15.73 -25.12 -11.86
CA VAL A 677 -16.06 -26.44 -11.30
C VAL A 677 -16.39 -27.42 -12.42
N GLY A 678 -15.52 -28.43 -12.59
CA GLY A 678 -15.81 -29.66 -13.32
C GLY A 678 -16.28 -30.76 -12.37
N ILE A 679 -17.60 -30.91 -12.17
CA ILE A 679 -18.18 -32.13 -11.58
C ILE A 679 -19.31 -32.65 -12.48
N ARG A 680 -19.16 -33.89 -12.92
CA ARG A 680 -20.17 -34.68 -13.64
C ARG A 680 -21.39 -34.91 -12.74
N LYS A 681 -22.57 -34.47 -13.19
CA LYS A 681 -23.88 -34.96 -12.72
C LYS A 681 -24.30 -36.11 -13.62
N ASP A 682 -24.56 -37.28 -13.03
CA ASP A 682 -25.50 -38.33 -13.45
C ASP A 682 -25.70 -39.21 -12.20
N GLU A 683 -26.88 -39.62 -11.69
CA GLU A 683 -28.29 -39.70 -12.12
C GLU A 683 -29.13 -40.25 -10.90
N PRO A 684 -30.45 -40.60 -10.95
CA PRO A 684 -31.63 -40.01 -11.60
C PRO A 684 -32.91 -39.95 -10.70
N ASN A 685 -33.91 -39.09 -11.04
CA ASN A 685 -35.31 -39.49 -11.33
C ASN A 685 -36.35 -38.33 -11.45
N SER A 686 -37.07 -38.36 -12.59
CA SER A 686 -38.52 -38.12 -12.79
C SER A 686 -39.16 -36.73 -12.56
N ILE A 687 -39.55 -36.03 -13.65
CA ILE A 687 -40.94 -35.91 -14.18
C ILE A 687 -41.01 -34.87 -15.33
N SER A 688 -41.38 -35.39 -16.50
CA SER A 688 -42.26 -34.89 -17.57
C SER A 688 -42.54 -33.39 -17.84
N SER A 689 -42.21 -33.00 -19.08
CA SER A 689 -43.03 -32.30 -20.10
C SER A 689 -43.47 -30.83 -19.92
N LEU A 690 -43.07 -29.96 -20.86
CA LEU A 690 -43.92 -29.38 -21.93
C LEU A 690 -43.14 -28.42 -22.88
N ASN A 691 -43.20 -28.73 -24.18
CA ASN A 691 -43.30 -27.89 -25.41
C ASN A 691 -42.25 -26.78 -25.69
N GLU A 692 -41.44 -26.92 -26.75
CA GLU A 692 -41.72 -26.56 -28.18
C GLU A 692 -41.90 -25.06 -28.45
N SER A 693 -40.88 -24.45 -29.06
CA SER A 693 -41.07 -23.52 -30.18
C SER A 693 -39.81 -23.47 -31.06
N GLU A 694 -40.04 -23.72 -32.34
CA GLU A 694 -39.11 -23.75 -33.47
C GLU A 694 -38.49 -22.38 -33.76
N SER A 695 -37.22 -22.35 -34.16
CA SER A 695 -36.75 -21.42 -35.19
C SER A 695 -35.60 -22.04 -35.99
N GLU A 696 -35.84 -22.20 -37.28
CA GLU A 696 -34.91 -22.67 -38.31
C GLU A 696 -33.71 -21.70 -38.49
N GLY A 697 -32.51 -22.25 -38.76
CA GLY A 697 -31.47 -21.46 -39.41
C GLY A 697 -30.03 -21.95 -39.27
N PHE A 698 -29.55 -22.67 -40.29
CA PHE A 698 -28.15 -22.85 -40.71
C PHE A 698 -27.18 -23.62 -39.79
N ASP A 699 -27.13 -24.94 -40.03
CA ASP A 699 -26.11 -25.87 -39.54
C ASP A 699 -24.84 -25.78 -40.43
N TYR A 700 -23.77 -25.18 -39.92
CA TYR A 700 -22.41 -25.36 -40.43
C TYR A 700 -21.57 -26.02 -39.34
N LYS A 701 -21.69 -27.34 -39.23
CA LYS A 701 -20.76 -28.16 -38.44
C LYS A 701 -19.37 -28.13 -39.09
N ILE A 702 -18.46 -27.39 -38.49
CA ILE A 702 -17.03 -27.66 -38.60
C ILE A 702 -16.78 -28.89 -37.72
N PRO A 703 -16.19 -29.98 -38.23
CA PRO A 703 -15.85 -31.11 -37.38
C PRO A 703 -14.73 -30.68 -36.43
N GLU A 704 -14.89 -30.94 -35.13
CA GLU A 704 -13.75 -31.01 -34.21
C GLU A 704 -12.69 -31.91 -34.85
N GLN A 705 -11.54 -31.32 -35.19
CA GLN A 705 -10.43 -32.09 -35.70
C GLN A 705 -9.83 -32.88 -34.54
N ASP A 706 -9.99 -34.19 -34.59
CA ASP A 706 -9.26 -35.13 -33.74
C ASP A 706 -7.76 -34.92 -33.97
N SER A 707 -7.07 -34.28 -33.02
CA SER A 707 -5.67 -33.88 -33.19
C SER A 707 -4.75 -35.08 -33.38
N LEU A 708 -5.13 -36.27 -32.91
CA LEU A 708 -4.40 -37.51 -33.17
C LEU A 708 -4.46 -37.89 -34.66
N GLY A 709 -5.63 -37.72 -35.29
CA GLY A 709 -5.80 -38.04 -36.71
C GLY A 709 -5.03 -37.10 -37.64
N PHE A 710 -4.76 -35.87 -37.22
CA PHE A 710 -3.92 -34.93 -37.97
C PHE A 710 -2.43 -35.26 -37.79
N SER A 711 -1.98 -35.36 -36.54
CA SER A 711 -0.57 -35.62 -36.20
C SER A 711 -0.07 -36.98 -36.70
N CYS A 712 -0.94 -37.99 -36.74
CA CYS A 712 -0.61 -39.33 -37.21
C CYS A 712 -1.04 -39.61 -38.67
N SER A 713 -1.34 -38.59 -39.45
CA SER A 713 -1.63 -38.79 -40.88
C SER A 713 -0.35 -39.05 -41.69
N GLU A 714 -0.44 -39.85 -42.76
CA GLU A 714 0.71 -40.17 -43.63
C GLU A 714 1.43 -38.92 -44.16
N GLU A 715 0.66 -37.85 -44.42
CA GLU A 715 1.19 -36.57 -44.92
C GLU A 715 2.01 -35.85 -43.83
N HIS A 716 1.57 -35.88 -42.58
CA HIS A 716 2.26 -35.22 -41.46
C HIS A 716 3.49 -36.00 -40.99
N ILE A 717 3.42 -37.33 -40.97
CA ILE A 717 4.55 -38.20 -40.62
C ILE A 717 5.69 -38.02 -41.64
N ALA A 718 5.37 -37.87 -42.93
CA ALA A 718 6.38 -37.67 -43.98
C ALA A 718 7.16 -36.34 -43.87
N GLU A 719 6.60 -35.34 -43.19
CA GLU A 719 7.19 -34.00 -43.04
C GLU A 719 7.80 -33.75 -41.64
N ALA A 720 8.23 -34.82 -40.96
CA ALA A 720 8.86 -34.85 -39.63
C ALA A 720 7.92 -34.95 -38.42
N GLY A 721 6.62 -35.25 -38.61
CA GLY A 721 5.63 -35.44 -37.54
C GLY A 721 5.68 -36.81 -36.83
N GLU A 722 6.67 -37.66 -37.12
CA GLU A 722 6.80 -39.01 -36.52
C GLU A 722 6.91 -38.93 -34.98
N THR A 723 7.71 -38.01 -34.45
CA THR A 723 7.89 -37.83 -33.00
C THR A 723 6.62 -37.34 -32.30
N ASP A 724 5.83 -36.48 -32.96
CA ASP A 724 4.58 -35.98 -32.39
C ASP A 724 3.52 -37.07 -32.35
N CYS A 725 3.42 -37.88 -33.40
CA CYS A 725 2.53 -39.05 -33.41
C CYS A 725 2.93 -40.07 -32.34
N ASP A 726 4.22 -40.39 -32.19
CA ASP A 726 4.72 -41.31 -31.17
C ASP A 726 4.40 -40.84 -29.75
N ASN A 727 4.58 -39.55 -29.46
CA ASN A 727 4.27 -38.98 -28.15
C ASN A 727 2.78 -39.09 -27.84
N MET A 728 1.93 -38.71 -28.80
CA MET A 728 0.48 -38.81 -28.63
C MET A 728 -0.01 -40.26 -28.51
N CYS A 729 0.60 -41.21 -29.21
CA CYS A 729 0.29 -42.63 -29.07
C CYS A 729 0.77 -43.20 -27.73
N ASN A 730 1.90 -42.74 -27.20
CA ASN A 730 2.41 -43.14 -25.89
C ASN A 730 1.50 -42.67 -24.74
N GLU A 731 0.95 -41.46 -24.82
CA GLU A 731 -0.04 -40.96 -23.86
C GLU A 731 -1.33 -41.80 -23.85
N ARG A 732 -1.63 -42.50 -24.96
CA ARG A 732 -2.80 -43.38 -25.10
C ARG A 732 -2.48 -44.87 -24.94
N SER A 733 -1.29 -45.21 -24.46
CA SER A 733 -0.83 -46.60 -24.28
C SER A 733 -1.77 -47.45 -23.40
N CYS A 734 -2.45 -46.84 -22.42
CA CYS A 734 -3.43 -47.50 -21.56
C CYS A 734 -4.61 -48.13 -22.33
N CYS A 735 -4.87 -47.71 -23.57
CA CYS A 735 -5.94 -48.26 -24.41
C CYS A 735 -5.63 -49.69 -24.89
N PHE A 736 -4.34 -50.08 -24.87
CA PHE A 736 -3.85 -51.35 -25.38
C PHE A 736 -3.47 -52.35 -24.27
N GLU A 737 -3.49 -51.94 -23.00
CA GLU A 737 -3.17 -52.83 -21.87
C GLU A 737 -4.33 -53.80 -21.56
N GLU A 738 -4.06 -55.07 -21.24
CA GLU A 738 -5.11 -55.99 -20.75
C GLU A 738 -5.15 -55.99 -19.21
N GLY A 739 -6.31 -55.71 -18.60
CA GLY A 739 -6.54 -55.87 -17.16
C GLY A 739 -6.95 -54.60 -16.41
N VAL A 740 -6.71 -54.59 -15.09
CA VAL A 740 -7.02 -53.44 -14.21
C VAL A 740 -5.98 -52.36 -14.46
N GLY A 741 -6.38 -51.26 -15.10
CA GLY A 741 -5.48 -50.22 -15.65
C GLY A 741 -5.83 -49.83 -17.09
N ASN A 742 -6.59 -50.68 -17.79
CA ASN A 742 -7.08 -50.38 -19.13
C ASN A 742 -8.11 -49.22 -19.10
N CYS A 743 -7.86 -48.17 -19.89
CA CYS A 743 -8.69 -46.97 -19.94
C CYS A 743 -9.90 -47.06 -20.91
N LYS A 744 -10.06 -48.16 -21.65
CA LYS A 744 -11.17 -48.41 -22.60
C LYS A 744 -12.53 -48.55 -21.92
N VAL A 745 -12.55 -48.86 -20.62
CA VAL A 745 -13.78 -48.91 -19.81
C VAL A 745 -14.20 -47.51 -19.36
N THR A 746 -13.23 -46.64 -19.07
CA THR A 746 -13.47 -45.29 -18.54
C THR A 746 -13.63 -44.23 -19.63
N ASP A 747 -12.96 -44.39 -20.76
CA ASP A 747 -13.01 -43.45 -21.88
C ASP A 747 -12.93 -44.18 -23.23
N LYS A 748 -14.10 -44.52 -23.75
CA LYS A 748 -14.23 -45.30 -24.98
C LYS A 748 -13.85 -44.49 -26.22
N ASP A 749 -14.17 -43.21 -26.24
CA ASP A 749 -13.94 -42.36 -27.42
C ASP A 749 -12.46 -41.97 -27.52
N PHE A 750 -11.79 -41.77 -26.39
CA PHE A 750 -10.34 -41.63 -26.30
C PHE A 750 -9.58 -42.84 -26.87
N CYS A 751 -10.07 -44.06 -26.63
CA CYS A 751 -9.44 -45.27 -27.15
C CYS A 751 -9.81 -45.63 -28.59
N VAL A 752 -10.95 -45.18 -29.11
CA VAL A 752 -11.36 -45.44 -30.52
C VAL A 752 -10.44 -44.74 -31.51
N SER A 753 -10.04 -43.50 -31.22
CA SER A 753 -9.06 -42.76 -32.04
C SER A 753 -7.66 -43.38 -31.95
N ALA A 754 -7.21 -43.75 -30.74
CA ALA A 754 -5.94 -44.45 -30.54
C ALA A 754 -5.86 -45.78 -31.31
N GLU A 755 -6.92 -46.60 -31.27
CA GLU A 755 -6.99 -47.86 -32.03
C GLU A 755 -6.93 -47.67 -33.54
N THR A 756 -7.36 -46.50 -34.03
CA THR A 756 -7.38 -46.18 -35.46
C THR A 756 -6.01 -45.72 -35.97
N PHE A 757 -5.24 -45.00 -35.17
CA PHE A 757 -4.01 -44.33 -35.61
C PHE A 757 -2.70 -44.89 -35.00
N CYS A 758 -2.78 -45.61 -33.88
CA CYS A 758 -1.60 -46.07 -33.12
C CYS A 758 -1.37 -47.60 -33.15
N SER A 759 -2.07 -48.35 -34.01
CA SER A 759 -1.94 -49.81 -34.07
C SER A 759 -0.61 -50.25 -34.73
N GLU A 760 -0.01 -51.36 -34.29
CA GLU A 760 1.28 -51.89 -34.82
C GLU A 760 1.29 -52.18 -36.34
N ASP A 761 0.13 -52.19 -37.00
CA ASP A 761 0.01 -52.37 -38.45
C ASP A 761 0.12 -51.04 -39.24
N SER A 762 0.29 -49.90 -38.55
CA SER A 762 0.30 -48.54 -39.14
C SER A 762 1.70 -47.94 -39.35
N SER A 763 2.76 -48.62 -38.88
CA SER A 763 4.18 -48.20 -38.97
C SER A 763 4.94 -48.84 -40.13
#